data_AF-A0A349UZB4-F1
#
_entry.id   AF-A0A349UZB4-F1
#
_cell.length_a   1.000
_cell.length_b   1.000
_cell.length_c   1.000
_cell.angle_alpha   90.00
_cell.angle_beta   90.00
_cell.angle_gamma   90.00
#
_symmetry.space_group_name_H-M   'P 1'
#
loop_
_entity.id
_entity.type
_entity.pdbx_description
1 polymer ?
#
loop_
_entity_poly.entity_id
_entity_poly.type
_entity_poly.pdbx_seq_one_letter_code
_entity_poly.pdbx_strand_id
1 'polypeptide(L)'
;MELSANPVATLPLEPGLWRADPYLERYTVPPCGSVVFELLAGDQITVTDPEGAQLGELIAFSIDGRCTPASLCDTAPQDAAGFQKILASNEPSARQVAAGLKRRGISPAEARAIPLFGSDTPPGSAQHYTARDVILCVVCAPGSAMAVDAQSPPTSLTVHVNRKSGKTLQEPALPEPLADPRLELRINKCTAGEYTVHAGEYIQIIDVAGRECSDFLALCAAGLDQGKERHIDMTTTRTLMGSGYPGPGLHSKYYDRDMQPLVEVVQDTCGRHDTFGLACAAKYYEDQGYFGHPNCSDNLNAVMAPYGVKPRRGWEAVNFFYNTGIDDHNVLFLDEPWSRPGDYVLLKAMTDLVCASTACPDDTSAANGWNPTDIHVRIYTPEKAFSRAIAYRMTPDAETQLTRETGFHPCTSRHTRNFAEYRGYWLPTAFNNAGAIDEYWACRERAVMMDLSPLRKFEVLGPDAETLLQTTLTRNIRRLSVGQVAYTAMCYPHGGMIDDGTALRLGPDNFRWIGGDDYSGIWLREQAQKLGLKVLVKSSTDQIHNVAVQGPKSREILSEIIWTPPAQTTVEELEWFRFTVGRLGDLNGCPVMVSRTGYTGELGYEIFCHPDDASKIWDAVWQTGEPHGLLPLGLDALDMVRIEAGLIFAGYEFCDQTDPFEAGIGFTVPLKSKEDDFIGRQALEQRKANPQRKLVGLELEGNEPAAHGDCVRVGRAQVGVITSAMRSPILRKNIALCRIDTTHSKIGTEIEVGKLDGQQKRIRASVVPFPFYDPKKERVKG
;
A
#
# COMPACT_ATOMS: atom_id res chain seq x y z
N MET A 1 25.92 -57.61 -11.09
CA MET A 1 25.63 -56.17 -11.15
C MET A 1 24.81 -55.88 -9.89
N GLU A 2 25.51 -55.63 -8.78
CA GLU A 2 24.91 -55.46 -7.46
C GLU A 2 24.26 -54.08 -7.37
N LEU A 3 22.98 -54.06 -7.03
CA LEU A 3 22.24 -52.86 -6.64
C LEU A 3 22.47 -52.64 -5.14
N SER A 4 23.57 -51.97 -4.79
CA SER A 4 23.82 -51.45 -3.45
C SER A 4 23.87 -49.92 -3.47
N ALA A 5 22.72 -49.29 -3.69
CA ALA A 5 22.53 -47.91 -3.31
C ALA A 5 21.55 -47.91 -2.14
N ASN A 6 22.05 -47.61 -0.94
CA ASN A 6 21.18 -47.26 0.19
C ASN A 6 20.23 -46.14 -0.28
N PRO A 7 18.93 -46.18 0.04
CA PRO A 7 18.04 -45.09 -0.28
C PRO A 7 18.59 -43.81 0.36
N VAL A 8 19.02 -42.87 -0.47
CA VAL A 8 19.35 -41.53 -0.02
C VAL A 8 18.01 -40.91 0.36
N ALA A 9 17.85 -40.55 1.63
CA ALA A 9 16.70 -39.77 2.07
C ALA A 9 16.57 -38.56 1.15
N THR A 10 15.43 -38.44 0.47
CA THR A 10 15.13 -37.24 -0.30
C THR A 10 15.09 -36.11 0.72
N LEU A 11 16.15 -35.31 0.77
CA LEU A 11 16.07 -34.03 1.46
C LEU A 11 14.94 -33.27 0.77
N PRO A 12 13.92 -32.78 1.50
CA PRO A 12 12.94 -31.89 0.92
C PRO A 12 13.72 -30.81 0.17
N LEU A 13 13.47 -30.68 -1.13
CA LEU A 13 13.98 -29.54 -1.88
C LEU A 13 13.49 -28.30 -1.12
N GLU A 14 14.42 -27.47 -0.63
CA GLU A 14 14.08 -26.32 0.19
C GLU A 14 12.97 -25.51 -0.52
N PRO A 15 11.80 -25.30 0.11
CA PRO A 15 10.69 -24.64 -0.55
C PRO A 15 11.10 -23.23 -0.97
N GLY A 16 10.78 -22.89 -2.22
CA GLY A 16 11.27 -21.72 -2.97
C GLY A 16 10.73 -20.36 -2.53
N LEU A 17 10.73 -20.07 -1.23
CA LEU A 17 10.49 -18.75 -0.66
C LEU A 17 11.53 -18.45 0.44
N TRP A 18 11.80 -17.16 0.64
CA TRP A 18 12.88 -16.58 1.45
C TRP A 18 13.10 -17.27 2.81
N ARG A 19 14.29 -17.83 3.04
CA ARG A 19 14.83 -18.08 4.38
C ARG A 19 15.63 -16.84 4.74
N ALA A 20 15.46 -16.30 5.96
CA ALA A 20 16.30 -15.20 6.41
C ALA A 20 17.77 -15.61 6.26
N ASP A 21 18.52 -14.88 5.43
CA ASP A 21 19.95 -15.13 5.25
C ASP A 21 20.63 -14.85 6.60
N PRO A 22 21.18 -15.88 7.28
CA PRO A 22 21.75 -15.69 8.61
C PRO A 22 22.99 -14.78 8.61
N TYR A 23 23.48 -14.42 7.42
CA TYR A 23 24.59 -13.51 7.21
C TYR A 23 24.16 -12.11 6.78
N LEU A 24 22.91 -11.87 6.37
CA LEU A 24 22.50 -10.58 5.81
C LEU A 24 21.28 -10.02 6.53
N GLU A 25 21.44 -8.82 7.08
CA GLU A 25 20.33 -8.02 7.62
C GLU A 25 20.15 -6.75 6.79
N ARG A 26 18.89 -6.32 6.64
CA ARG A 26 18.51 -5.10 5.93
C ARG A 26 17.73 -4.19 6.87
N TYR A 27 18.02 -2.90 6.80
CA TYR A 27 17.27 -1.87 7.50
C TYR A 27 16.96 -0.72 6.55
N THR A 28 15.79 -0.11 6.69
CA THR A 28 15.43 1.15 6.04
C THR A 28 15.46 2.26 7.08
N VAL A 29 16.27 3.29 6.84
CA VAL A 29 16.28 4.51 7.65
C VAL A 29 15.20 5.43 7.11
N PRO A 30 14.12 5.73 7.86
CA PRO A 30 13.06 6.60 7.38
C PRO A 30 13.59 8.03 7.17
N PRO A 31 13.01 8.81 6.23
CA PRO A 31 13.36 10.21 6.05
C PRO A 31 13.13 10.97 7.36
N CYS A 32 14.02 11.91 7.69
CA CYS A 32 13.99 12.63 8.97
C CYS A 32 14.04 11.72 10.22
N GLY A 33 14.49 10.47 10.07
CA GLY A 33 14.50 9.48 11.14
C GLY A 33 15.82 8.73 11.28
N SER A 34 15.78 7.68 12.09
CA SER A 34 16.97 6.93 12.48
C SER A 34 16.64 5.47 12.81
N VAL A 35 17.63 4.60 12.68
CA VAL A 35 17.56 3.20 13.09
C VAL A 35 18.76 2.86 13.96
N VAL A 36 18.57 1.90 14.87
CA VAL A 36 19.62 1.44 15.78
C VAL A 36 19.74 -0.08 15.72
N PHE A 37 20.97 -0.59 15.64
CA PHE A 37 21.27 -2.02 15.60
C PHE A 37 22.68 -2.29 16.13
N GLU A 38 22.96 -3.53 16.50
CA GLU A 38 24.27 -3.96 17.00
C GLU A 38 25.13 -4.53 15.87
N LEU A 39 26.43 -4.18 15.88
CA LEU A 39 27.46 -4.78 15.05
C LEU A 39 28.47 -5.53 15.92
N LEU A 40 28.81 -6.75 15.53
CA LEU A 40 29.86 -7.53 16.15
C LEU A 40 31.22 -7.25 15.48
N ALA A 41 32.31 -7.54 16.18
CA ALA A 41 33.65 -7.39 15.62
C ALA A 41 33.83 -8.23 14.34
N GLY A 42 34.10 -7.53 13.24
CA GLY A 42 34.28 -8.07 11.90
C GLY A 42 33.04 -8.01 11.00
N ASP A 43 31.87 -7.65 11.54
CA ASP A 43 30.68 -7.41 10.72
C ASP A 43 30.91 -6.23 9.77
N GLN A 44 30.33 -6.31 8.58
CA GLN A 44 30.40 -5.26 7.58
C GLN A 44 29.06 -4.55 7.46
N ILE A 45 29.09 -3.23 7.45
CA ILE A 45 27.92 -2.39 7.20
C ILE A 45 28.09 -1.66 5.87
N THR A 46 27.04 -1.66 5.07
CA THR A 46 26.90 -0.83 3.86
C THR A 46 25.71 0.09 4.06
N VAL A 47 25.92 1.39 4.00
CA VAL A 47 24.83 2.38 3.96
C VAL A 47 24.75 2.95 2.56
N THR A 48 23.55 3.01 1.99
CA THR A 48 23.29 3.48 0.62
C THR A 48 22.26 4.60 0.64
N ASP A 49 22.50 5.65 -0.13
CA ASP A 49 21.52 6.68 -0.50
C ASP A 49 20.94 6.34 -1.88
N PRO A 50 19.74 5.73 -1.96
CA PRO A 50 19.19 5.27 -3.24
C PRO A 50 18.78 6.42 -4.16
N GLU A 51 18.39 7.56 -3.60
CA GLU A 51 17.77 8.67 -4.35
C GLU A 51 18.72 9.86 -4.55
N GLY A 52 19.83 9.90 -3.83
CA GLY A 52 20.85 10.94 -3.92
C GLY A 52 20.47 12.18 -3.11
N ALA A 53 21.47 13.00 -2.82
CA ALA A 53 21.35 14.24 -2.08
C ALA A 53 20.62 14.11 -0.72
N GLN A 54 20.62 12.93 -0.10
CA GLN A 54 20.11 12.73 1.25
C GLN A 54 21.27 12.82 2.23
N LEU A 55 21.20 13.73 3.20
CA LEU A 55 22.19 13.77 4.27
C LEU A 55 22.14 12.47 5.07
N GLY A 56 23.29 11.96 5.47
CA GLY A 56 23.39 10.75 6.28
C GLY A 56 24.43 10.90 7.38
N GLU A 57 24.10 10.40 8.58
CA GLU A 57 25.00 10.38 9.73
C GLU A 57 25.06 8.96 10.30
N LEU A 58 26.27 8.47 10.61
CA LEU A 58 26.51 7.20 11.29
C LEU A 58 27.19 7.45 12.63
N ILE A 59 26.55 6.99 13.71
CA ILE A 59 27.03 7.11 15.08
C ILE A 59 27.33 5.70 15.60
N ALA A 60 28.43 5.55 16.33
CA ALA A 60 28.78 4.30 17.00
C ALA A 60 29.00 4.55 18.49
N PHE A 61 28.43 3.66 19.31
CA PHE A 61 28.64 3.60 20.75
C PHE A 61 29.27 2.26 21.14
N SER A 62 30.24 2.27 22.04
CA SER A 62 30.76 1.06 22.67
C SER A 62 29.73 0.46 23.62
N ILE A 63 29.95 -0.78 24.05
CA ILE A 63 29.09 -1.51 25.00
C ILE A 63 28.88 -0.75 26.33
N ASP A 64 29.83 0.09 26.74
CA ASP A 64 29.77 0.93 27.93
C ASP A 64 29.16 2.32 27.68
N GLY A 65 28.63 2.56 26.48
CA GLY A 65 27.89 3.77 26.11
C GLY A 65 28.74 4.97 25.69
N ARG A 66 30.06 4.82 25.50
CA ARG A 66 30.92 5.89 24.99
C ARG A 66 30.84 5.99 23.47
N CYS A 67 30.84 7.21 22.92
CA CYS A 67 30.87 7.39 21.47
C CYS A 67 32.25 6.97 20.90
N THR A 68 32.26 6.02 19.95
CA THR A 68 33.48 5.38 19.42
C THR A 68 33.46 5.21 17.88
N PRO A 69 33.44 6.31 17.10
CA PRO A 69 33.51 6.22 15.63
C PRO A 69 34.80 5.56 15.13
N ALA A 70 35.88 5.58 15.94
CA ALA A 70 37.15 4.90 15.68
C ALA A 70 37.02 3.38 15.52
N SER A 71 35.94 2.78 16.06
CA SER A 71 35.62 1.35 15.88
C SER A 71 35.10 1.02 14.47
N LEU A 72 34.79 2.03 13.64
CA LEU A 72 34.34 1.86 12.25
C LEU A 72 35.31 2.46 11.23
N CYS A 73 35.87 3.64 11.52
CA CYS A 73 36.82 4.31 10.63
C CYS A 73 37.73 5.26 11.38
N ASP A 74 38.88 5.61 10.77
CA ASP A 74 39.83 6.58 11.33
C ASP A 74 39.50 8.04 10.96
N THR A 75 38.37 8.28 10.28
CA THR A 75 37.89 9.62 9.93
C THR A 75 37.53 10.39 11.19
N ALA A 76 37.99 11.64 11.28
CA ALA A 76 37.64 12.52 12.39
C ALA A 76 36.11 12.74 12.40
N PRO A 77 35.41 12.37 13.49
CA PRO A 77 33.97 12.50 13.54
C PRO A 77 33.57 13.96 13.74
N GLN A 78 32.36 14.32 13.33
CA GLN A 78 31.79 15.65 13.47
C GLN A 78 30.73 15.68 14.58
N ASP A 79 30.21 16.86 14.91
CA ASP A 79 29.06 16.96 15.80
C ASP A 79 27.84 16.31 15.14
N ALA A 80 27.14 15.43 15.86
CA ALA A 80 25.98 14.70 15.34
C ALA A 80 24.71 15.56 15.33
N ALA A 81 24.75 16.72 14.68
CA ALA A 81 23.68 17.72 14.72
C ALA A 81 22.37 17.20 14.13
N GLY A 82 22.43 16.40 13.06
CA GLY A 82 21.27 15.76 12.46
C GLY A 82 20.61 14.77 13.43
N PHE A 83 21.40 13.91 14.07
CA PHE A 83 20.96 12.99 15.10
C PHE A 83 20.32 13.70 16.29
N GLN A 84 20.92 14.78 16.80
CA GLN A 84 20.32 15.57 17.89
C GLN A 84 18.96 16.15 17.48
N LYS A 85 18.86 16.69 16.26
CA LYS A 85 17.61 17.23 15.73
C LYS A 85 16.54 16.14 15.60
N ILE A 86 16.90 14.95 15.13
CA ILE A 86 16.00 13.80 15.02
C ILE A 86 15.54 13.35 16.41
N LEU A 87 16.44 13.21 17.38
CA LEU A 87 16.07 12.83 18.75
C LEU A 87 15.15 13.85 19.45
N ALA A 88 15.28 15.13 19.10
CA ALA A 88 14.40 16.19 19.60
C ALA A 88 13.04 16.24 18.89
N SER A 89 12.86 15.47 17.81
CA SER A 89 11.60 15.40 17.07
C SER A 89 10.60 14.43 17.72
N ASN A 90 9.35 14.47 17.25
CA ASN A 90 8.29 13.54 17.67
C ASN A 90 8.19 12.28 16.78
N GLU A 91 9.16 12.08 15.89
CA GLU A 91 9.17 10.95 14.96
C GLU A 91 9.13 9.60 15.70
N PRO A 92 8.33 8.61 15.23
CA PRO A 92 8.27 7.30 15.86
C PRO A 92 9.64 6.62 15.98
N SER A 93 10.47 6.72 14.94
CA SER A 93 11.81 6.14 14.93
C SER A 93 12.73 6.82 15.95
N ALA A 94 12.61 8.14 16.11
CA ALA A 94 13.38 8.89 17.10
C ALA A 94 13.04 8.46 18.52
N ARG A 95 11.74 8.26 18.82
CA ARG A 95 11.28 7.73 20.12
C ARG A 95 11.80 6.32 20.38
N GLN A 96 11.80 5.45 19.36
CA GLN A 96 12.31 4.08 19.46
C GLN A 96 13.81 4.06 19.76
N VAL A 97 14.61 4.85 19.01
CA VAL A 97 16.05 4.96 19.24
C VAL A 97 16.34 5.55 20.62
N ALA A 98 15.64 6.63 21.01
CA ALA A 98 15.80 7.24 22.33
C ALA A 98 15.50 6.25 23.47
N ALA A 99 14.41 5.48 23.37
CA ALA A 99 14.08 4.45 24.34
C ALA A 99 15.13 3.32 24.36
N GLY A 100 15.59 2.89 23.19
CA GLY A 100 16.62 1.87 23.03
C GLY A 100 17.97 2.27 23.65
N LEU A 101 18.38 3.53 23.52
CA LEU A 101 19.57 4.10 24.14
C LEU A 101 19.39 4.22 25.66
N LYS A 102 18.23 4.72 26.11
CA LYS A 102 17.91 4.87 27.54
C LYS A 102 17.94 3.52 28.27
N ARG A 103 17.35 2.47 27.71
CA ARG A 103 17.37 1.10 28.29
C ARG A 103 18.79 0.56 28.46
N ARG A 104 19.72 0.99 27.61
CA ARG A 104 21.13 0.59 27.63
C ARG A 104 22.03 1.54 28.43
N GLY A 105 21.45 2.57 29.06
CA GLY A 105 22.21 3.56 29.84
C GLY A 105 23.10 4.49 29.00
N ILE A 106 22.83 4.63 27.70
CA ILE A 106 23.63 5.42 26.77
C ILE A 106 23.10 6.86 26.71
N SER A 107 23.99 7.84 26.90
CA SER A 107 23.66 9.27 26.76
C SER A 107 23.93 9.74 25.34
N PRO A 108 22.92 10.30 24.63
CA PRO A 108 23.12 10.81 23.28
C PRO A 108 23.76 12.20 23.23
N ALA A 109 23.87 12.94 24.34
CA ALA A 109 24.19 14.37 24.35
C ALA A 109 25.55 14.73 23.72
N GLU A 110 26.54 13.85 23.86
CA GLU A 110 27.91 14.05 23.34
C GLU A 110 28.19 13.20 22.10
N ALA A 111 27.15 12.73 21.41
CA ALA A 111 27.29 11.89 20.24
C ALA A 111 28.01 12.63 19.10
N ARG A 112 28.97 11.93 18.48
CA ARG A 112 29.73 12.38 17.32
C ARG A 112 29.41 11.46 16.14
N ALA A 113 29.26 12.03 14.95
CA ALA A 113 28.84 11.32 13.76
C ALA A 113 29.94 11.23 12.70
N ILE A 114 29.96 10.12 11.99
CA ILE A 114 30.65 9.96 10.71
C ILE A 114 29.68 10.46 9.63
N PRO A 115 30.02 11.51 8.86
CA PRO A 115 29.17 11.98 7.77
C PRO A 115 29.19 10.97 6.61
N LEU A 116 28.01 10.57 6.15
CA LEU A 116 27.85 9.59 5.08
C LEU A 116 27.64 10.27 3.72
N PHE A 117 26.73 11.23 3.64
CA PHE A 117 26.29 11.77 2.36
C PHE A 117 25.98 13.27 2.48
N GLY A 118 26.14 13.98 1.37
CA GLY A 118 25.97 15.43 1.20
C GLY A 118 24.87 15.76 0.19
N SER A 119 24.54 17.05 0.05
CA SER A 119 23.53 17.54 -0.90
C SER A 119 23.91 17.36 -2.38
N ASP A 120 25.18 17.08 -2.66
CA ASP A 120 25.75 16.83 -3.99
C ASP A 120 26.00 15.33 -4.27
N THR A 121 25.61 14.46 -3.34
CA THR A 121 25.83 13.02 -3.45
C THR A 121 24.96 12.41 -4.56
N PRO A 122 25.55 11.67 -5.53
CA PRO A 122 24.81 10.99 -6.58
C PRO A 122 23.88 9.90 -6.05
N PRO A 123 22.79 9.56 -6.77
CA PRO A 123 21.91 8.47 -6.41
C PRO A 123 22.64 7.12 -6.48
N GLY A 124 22.30 6.22 -5.56
CA GLY A 124 22.94 4.91 -5.42
C GLY A 124 24.32 4.92 -4.74
N SER A 125 24.78 6.09 -4.25
CA SER A 125 26.05 6.19 -3.52
C SER A 125 26.01 5.32 -2.27
N ALA A 126 27.10 4.60 -2.01
CA ALA A 126 27.21 3.71 -0.86
C ALA A 126 28.52 3.95 -0.09
N GLN A 127 28.45 3.79 1.23
CA GLN A 127 29.58 3.80 2.14
C GLN A 127 29.69 2.48 2.88
N HIS A 128 30.91 1.97 3.02
CA HIS A 128 31.18 0.64 3.59
C HIS A 128 32.12 0.74 4.79
N TYR A 129 31.79 0.05 5.87
CA TYR A 129 32.61 -0.02 7.08
C TYR A 129 32.69 -1.44 7.62
N THR A 130 33.78 -1.76 8.32
CA THR A 130 33.94 -3.00 9.07
C THR A 130 34.05 -2.66 10.55
N ALA A 131 33.20 -3.24 11.39
CA ALA A 131 33.27 -3.04 12.83
C ALA A 131 34.55 -3.70 13.38
N ARG A 132 35.37 -2.94 14.11
CA ARG A 132 36.59 -3.43 14.78
C ARG A 132 36.27 -4.07 16.13
N ASP A 133 35.22 -3.57 16.77
CA ASP A 133 34.76 -3.95 18.11
C ASP A 133 33.25 -4.26 18.09
N VAL A 134 32.72 -4.76 19.20
CA VAL A 134 31.26 -4.85 19.41
C VAL A 134 30.72 -3.45 19.74
N ILE A 135 29.81 -2.97 18.91
CA ILE A 135 29.28 -1.60 18.96
C ILE A 135 27.78 -1.55 18.70
N LEU A 136 27.13 -0.54 19.28
CA LEU A 136 25.78 -0.13 18.93
C LEU A 136 25.86 0.98 17.88
N CYS A 137 25.30 0.75 16.70
CA CYS A 137 25.28 1.70 15.60
C CYS A 137 23.92 2.38 15.49
N VAL A 138 23.94 3.68 15.24
CA VAL A 138 22.76 4.47 14.86
C VAL A 138 23.03 5.09 13.50
N VAL A 139 22.16 4.82 12.53
CA VAL A 139 22.17 5.50 11.22
C VAL A 139 21.01 6.46 11.15
N CYS A 140 21.27 7.69 10.74
CA CYS A 140 20.28 8.77 10.64
C CYS A 140 20.19 9.28 9.21
N ALA A 141 18.98 9.70 8.80
CA ALA A 141 18.72 10.41 7.55
C ALA A 141 18.18 11.83 7.84
N PRO A 142 19.05 12.80 8.20
CA PRO A 142 18.60 14.14 8.58
C PRO A 142 17.91 14.88 7.45
N GLY A 143 16.90 15.67 7.80
CA GLY A 143 16.14 16.46 6.82
C GLY A 143 15.29 17.55 7.46
N SER A 144 14.49 18.19 6.61
CA SER A 144 13.45 19.14 7.01
C SER A 144 12.23 18.97 6.11
N ALA A 145 11.06 19.32 6.65
CA ALA A 145 9.84 19.45 5.86
C ALA A 145 10.08 20.29 4.60
N MET A 146 9.58 19.82 3.47
CA MET A 146 9.73 20.48 2.17
C MET A 146 8.55 21.43 1.91
N ALA A 147 8.83 22.66 1.52
CA ALA A 147 7.80 23.56 1.01
C ALA A 147 7.23 23.05 -0.32
N VAL A 148 5.95 23.31 -0.62
CA VAL A 148 5.27 22.76 -1.81
C VAL A 148 5.87 23.21 -3.15
N ASP A 149 6.49 24.40 -3.17
CA ASP A 149 7.19 25.00 -4.30
C ASP A 149 8.68 24.60 -4.37
N ALA A 150 9.18 23.90 -3.34
CA ALA A 150 10.50 23.30 -3.34
C ALA A 150 10.48 21.88 -3.90
N GLN A 151 11.68 21.32 -4.11
CA GLN A 151 11.87 19.99 -4.69
C GLN A 151 12.99 19.20 -4.01
N SER A 152 13.35 19.54 -2.78
CA SER A 152 14.39 18.85 -2.01
C SER A 152 13.77 18.02 -0.88
N PRO A 153 12.96 16.99 -1.17
CA PRO A 153 12.34 16.20 -0.11
C PRO A 153 13.41 15.39 0.63
N PRO A 154 13.28 15.20 1.95
CA PRO A 154 14.06 14.19 2.67
C PRO A 154 13.63 12.80 2.20
N THR A 155 14.59 11.89 2.05
CA THR A 155 14.39 10.54 1.50
C THR A 155 15.04 9.49 2.41
N SER A 156 14.66 8.22 2.24
CA SER A 156 15.20 7.12 3.05
C SER A 156 16.64 6.77 2.70
N LEU A 157 17.37 6.22 3.66
CA LEU A 157 18.61 5.47 3.42
C LEU A 157 18.36 3.97 3.57
N THR A 158 19.18 3.15 2.92
CA THR A 158 19.18 1.69 3.11
C THR A 158 20.46 1.27 3.82
N VAL A 159 20.36 0.34 4.76
CA VAL A 159 21.50 -0.25 5.45
C VAL A 159 21.49 -1.75 5.23
N HIS A 160 22.62 -2.31 4.83
CA HIS A 160 22.88 -3.74 4.81
C HIS A 160 23.97 -4.09 5.82
N VAL A 161 23.73 -5.09 6.66
CA VAL A 161 24.73 -5.63 7.58
C VAL A 161 25.06 -7.05 7.15
N ASN A 162 26.30 -7.26 6.72
CA ASN A 162 26.84 -8.59 6.46
C ASN A 162 27.57 -9.09 7.71
N ARG A 163 27.04 -10.12 8.35
CA ARG A 163 27.61 -10.73 9.56
C ARG A 163 28.84 -11.55 9.20
N LYS A 164 29.95 -11.37 9.93
CA LYS A 164 31.19 -12.15 9.72
C LYS A 164 30.98 -13.63 10.02
N SER A 165 30.25 -13.90 11.08
CA SER A 165 29.78 -15.23 11.44
C SER A 165 28.27 -15.20 11.30
N GLY A 166 27.71 -16.16 10.56
CA GLY A 166 26.26 -16.27 10.46
C GLY A 166 25.68 -16.37 11.85
N LYS A 167 24.57 -15.69 12.11
CA LYS A 167 23.81 -15.99 13.32
C LYS A 167 23.51 -17.48 13.27
N THR A 168 23.75 -18.20 14.38
CA THR A 168 23.03 -19.47 14.55
C THR A 168 21.56 -19.13 14.26
N LEU A 169 20.86 -19.93 13.44
CA LEU A 169 19.42 -19.77 13.22
C LEU A 169 18.68 -20.08 14.54
N GLN A 170 18.94 -19.25 15.55
CA GLN A 170 18.11 -19.02 16.71
C GLN A 170 16.88 -18.30 16.16
N GLU A 171 15.75 -18.54 16.80
CA GLU A 171 14.50 -17.87 16.48
C GLU A 171 14.74 -16.36 16.29
N PRO A 172 14.15 -15.75 15.25
CA PRO A 172 14.28 -14.32 15.01
C PRO A 172 13.96 -13.52 16.28
N ALA A 173 14.69 -12.43 16.51
CA ALA A 173 14.37 -11.54 17.61
C ALA A 173 12.96 -11.00 17.40
N LEU A 174 12.12 -11.10 18.43
CA LEU A 174 10.77 -10.56 18.38
C LEU A 174 10.81 -9.05 18.09
N PRO A 175 9.84 -8.51 17.33
CA PRO A 175 9.71 -7.08 17.18
C PRO A 175 9.52 -6.42 18.55
N GLU A 176 9.99 -5.18 18.69
CA GLU A 176 9.77 -4.38 19.89
C GLU A 176 8.25 -4.28 20.18
N PRO A 177 7.82 -4.35 21.46
CA PRO A 177 6.42 -4.19 21.82
C PRO A 177 5.82 -2.87 21.30
N LEU A 178 4.56 -2.91 20.85
CA LEU A 178 3.85 -1.72 20.35
C LEU A 178 3.55 -0.72 21.49
N ALA A 179 3.43 -1.23 22.71
CA ALA A 179 3.30 -0.52 23.96
C ALA A 179 3.88 -1.40 25.09
N ASP A 180 3.86 -0.94 26.33
CA ASP A 180 4.20 -1.81 27.46
C ASP A 180 3.11 -2.89 27.59
N PRO A 181 3.44 -4.18 27.42
CA PRO A 181 2.44 -5.24 27.48
C PRO A 181 2.07 -5.55 28.94
N ARG A 182 0.79 -5.83 29.17
CA ARG A 182 0.29 -6.39 30.45
C ARG A 182 0.71 -7.85 30.61
N LEU A 183 0.71 -8.58 29.51
CA LEU A 183 1.04 -10.00 29.44
C LEU A 183 1.86 -10.28 28.18
N GLU A 184 2.88 -11.11 28.33
CA GLU A 184 3.63 -11.72 27.22
C GLU A 184 3.65 -13.23 27.43
N LEU A 185 3.34 -13.97 26.36
CA LEU A 185 3.28 -15.43 26.37
C LEU A 185 3.99 -15.99 25.14
N ARG A 186 4.89 -16.96 25.35
CA ARG A 186 5.46 -17.79 24.28
C ARG A 186 4.71 -19.11 24.26
N ILE A 187 4.10 -19.42 23.11
CA ILE A 187 3.46 -20.70 22.85
C ILE A 187 4.47 -21.54 22.09
N ASN A 188 5.01 -22.55 22.76
CA ASN A 188 5.99 -23.43 22.16
C ASN A 188 5.36 -24.18 20.98
N LYS A 189 6.14 -24.44 19.93
CA LYS A 189 5.70 -25.24 18.78
C LYS A 189 4.95 -26.52 19.19
N CYS A 190 3.94 -26.88 18.40
CA CYS A 190 3.09 -28.05 18.63
C CYS A 190 2.24 -28.00 19.92
N THR A 191 2.08 -26.84 20.55
CA THR A 191 1.28 -26.68 21.78
C THR A 191 0.21 -25.59 21.64
N ALA A 192 -0.54 -25.32 22.72
CA ALA A 192 -1.45 -24.18 22.82
C ALA A 192 -1.21 -23.44 24.14
N GLY A 193 -1.63 -22.18 24.20
CA GLY A 193 -1.64 -21.39 25.42
C GLY A 193 -2.94 -20.61 25.58
N GLU A 194 -3.46 -20.57 26.79
CA GLU A 194 -4.65 -19.83 27.20
C GLU A 194 -4.31 -18.47 27.82
N TYR A 195 -5.22 -17.52 27.70
CA TYR A 195 -5.10 -16.21 28.33
C TYR A 195 -6.45 -15.48 28.42
N THR A 196 -6.60 -14.62 29.43
CA THR A 196 -7.79 -13.78 29.61
C THR A 196 -7.54 -12.35 29.14
N VAL A 197 -8.55 -11.76 28.51
CA VAL A 197 -8.47 -10.43 27.91
C VAL A 197 -9.72 -9.64 28.31
N HIS A 198 -9.53 -8.42 28.82
CA HIS A 198 -10.64 -7.55 29.19
C HIS A 198 -11.15 -6.76 28.00
N ALA A 199 -12.42 -6.39 28.01
CA ALA A 199 -13.02 -5.55 27.00
C ALA A 199 -12.18 -4.27 26.77
N GLY A 200 -11.84 -3.99 25.51
CA GLY A 200 -11.02 -2.86 25.10
C GLY A 200 -9.51 -3.10 25.08
N GLU A 201 -9.00 -4.18 25.68
CA GLU A 201 -7.60 -4.59 25.56
C GLU A 201 -7.30 -5.10 24.14
N TYR A 202 -6.01 -5.13 23.80
CA TYR A 202 -5.53 -5.60 22.50
C TYR A 202 -4.76 -6.90 22.62
N ILE A 203 -4.96 -7.80 21.67
CA ILE A 203 -4.30 -9.10 21.53
C ILE A 203 -3.41 -9.02 20.30
N GLN A 204 -2.10 -9.14 20.46
CA GLN A 204 -1.17 -9.26 19.35
C GLN A 204 -0.70 -10.71 19.26
N ILE A 205 -1.00 -11.38 18.16
CA ILE A 205 -0.53 -12.75 17.86
C ILE A 205 0.55 -12.62 16.80
N ILE A 206 1.75 -13.09 17.08
CA ILE A 206 2.96 -12.89 16.29
C ILE A 206 3.49 -14.25 15.83
N ASP A 207 3.71 -14.37 14.53
CA ASP A 207 4.49 -15.44 13.94
C ASP A 207 5.99 -15.15 14.16
N VAL A 208 6.65 -15.98 14.96
CA VAL A 208 8.01 -15.74 15.42
C VAL A 208 9.02 -15.95 14.30
N ALA A 209 8.87 -17.04 13.56
CA ALA A 209 9.86 -17.51 12.59
C ALA A 209 9.41 -17.32 11.13
N GLY A 210 8.19 -16.85 10.92
CA GLY A 210 7.55 -16.87 9.62
C GLY A 210 7.01 -18.25 9.30
N ARG A 211 5.96 -18.27 8.50
CA ARG A 211 5.21 -19.44 8.07
C ARG A 211 4.60 -20.31 9.16
N GLU A 212 4.53 -19.87 10.40
CA GLU A 212 3.80 -20.60 11.44
C GLU A 212 2.33 -20.17 11.44
N CYS A 213 1.44 -21.14 11.46
CA CYS A 213 0.01 -20.91 11.60
C CYS A 213 -0.43 -20.96 13.06
N SER A 214 -1.45 -20.16 13.39
CA SER A 214 -2.01 -20.11 14.74
C SER A 214 -3.52 -20.16 14.71
N ASP A 215 -4.10 -21.26 15.20
CA ASP A 215 -5.52 -21.33 15.50
C ASP A 215 -5.80 -20.47 16.73
N PHE A 216 -6.64 -19.45 16.56
CA PHE A 216 -7.11 -18.55 17.58
C PHE A 216 -8.57 -18.83 17.91
N LEU A 217 -8.83 -18.98 19.21
CA LEU A 217 -10.12 -19.19 19.80
C LEU A 217 -10.42 -18.08 20.80
N ALA A 218 -11.63 -17.55 20.76
CA ALA A 218 -12.12 -16.57 21.74
C ALA A 218 -13.53 -16.94 22.20
N LEU A 219 -13.77 -16.90 23.50
CA LEU A 219 -15.08 -17.15 24.12
C LEU A 219 -15.42 -16.02 25.07
N CYS A 220 -16.70 -15.60 25.10
CA CYS A 220 -17.17 -14.62 26.07
C CYS A 220 -17.08 -15.19 27.50
N ALA A 221 -16.32 -14.53 28.38
CA ALA A 221 -16.10 -14.98 29.76
C ALA A 221 -17.42 -15.07 30.55
N ALA A 222 -18.25 -14.03 30.47
CA ALA A 222 -19.58 -14.03 31.11
C ALA A 222 -20.52 -15.11 30.53
N GLY A 223 -20.31 -15.52 29.27
CA GLY A 223 -21.00 -16.65 28.66
C GLY A 223 -20.59 -17.98 29.32
N LEU A 224 -19.28 -18.19 29.52
CA LEU A 224 -18.75 -19.36 30.20
C LEU A 224 -19.26 -19.49 31.63
N ASP A 225 -19.32 -18.38 32.39
CA ASP A 225 -19.91 -18.36 33.73
C ASP A 225 -21.38 -18.81 33.76
N GLN A 226 -22.09 -18.62 32.64
CA GLN A 226 -23.48 -19.07 32.45
C GLN A 226 -23.59 -20.47 31.84
N GLY A 227 -22.47 -21.17 31.63
CA GLY A 227 -22.43 -22.47 30.95
C GLY A 227 -22.71 -22.39 29.44
N LYS A 228 -22.59 -21.20 28.83
CA LYS A 228 -22.76 -20.96 27.39
C LYS A 228 -21.39 -20.89 26.71
N GLU A 229 -21.02 -21.98 26.04
CA GLU A 229 -19.81 -22.04 25.23
C GLU A 229 -20.04 -21.39 23.84
N ARG A 230 -20.03 -20.06 23.80
CA ARG A 230 -20.07 -19.28 22.56
C ARG A 230 -18.65 -18.86 22.20
N HIS A 231 -18.06 -19.64 21.29
CA HIS A 231 -16.80 -19.29 20.65
C HIS A 231 -17.05 -18.56 19.34
N ILE A 232 -15.96 -18.03 18.81
CA ILE A 232 -15.87 -17.47 17.47
C ILE A 232 -16.48 -18.43 16.42
N ASP A 233 -17.28 -17.90 15.50
CA ASP A 233 -18.04 -18.68 14.52
C ASP A 233 -17.84 -18.07 13.12
N MET A 234 -17.20 -18.84 12.24
CA MET A 234 -16.79 -18.34 10.92
C MET A 234 -17.96 -18.19 9.96
N THR A 235 -19.00 -19.01 10.11
CA THR A 235 -20.22 -18.93 9.30
C THR A 235 -20.95 -17.62 9.57
N THR A 236 -21.11 -17.28 10.85
CA THR A 236 -21.74 -16.05 11.32
C THR A 236 -20.90 -14.84 10.93
N THR A 237 -19.59 -14.92 11.13
CA THR A 237 -18.66 -13.87 10.75
C THR A 237 -18.75 -13.55 9.26
N ARG A 238 -18.65 -14.55 8.37
CA ARG A 238 -18.80 -14.35 6.91
C ARG A 238 -20.17 -13.79 6.53
N THR A 239 -21.23 -14.25 7.21
CA THR A 239 -22.60 -13.77 6.97
C THR A 239 -22.73 -12.27 7.26
N LEU A 240 -22.13 -11.80 8.36
CA LEU A 240 -22.23 -10.40 8.77
C LEU A 240 -21.24 -9.49 8.04
N MET A 241 -20.05 -9.99 7.71
CA MET A 241 -18.99 -9.21 7.07
C MET A 241 -19.07 -9.20 5.55
N GLY A 242 -19.66 -10.23 4.93
CA GLY A 242 -19.70 -10.36 3.47
C GLY A 242 -18.32 -10.60 2.82
N SER A 243 -17.30 -10.91 3.62
CA SER A 243 -15.93 -11.22 3.20
C SER A 243 -15.54 -12.62 3.63
N GLY A 244 -14.53 -13.21 2.97
CA GLY A 244 -13.98 -14.51 3.37
C GLY A 244 -13.47 -14.50 4.82
N TYR A 245 -12.77 -13.43 5.20
CA TYR A 245 -12.34 -13.16 6.56
C TYR A 245 -12.34 -11.64 6.84
N PRO A 246 -12.52 -11.20 8.09
CA PRO A 246 -12.38 -9.80 8.49
C PRO A 246 -10.95 -9.26 8.31
N GLY A 247 -10.85 -7.97 7.99
CA GLY A 247 -9.59 -7.23 7.96
C GLY A 247 -9.76 -5.83 8.56
N PRO A 248 -8.66 -5.07 8.81
CA PRO A 248 -8.75 -3.71 9.31
C PRO A 248 -9.65 -2.83 8.43
N GLY A 249 -10.61 -2.11 9.05
CA GLY A 249 -11.54 -1.25 8.31
C GLY A 249 -12.99 -1.38 8.77
N LEU A 250 -13.93 -1.34 7.82
CA LEU A 250 -15.37 -1.41 8.10
C LEU A 250 -15.82 -2.83 8.49
N HIS A 251 -15.29 -3.84 7.79
CA HIS A 251 -15.62 -5.26 7.97
C HIS A 251 -14.54 -5.97 8.79
N SER A 252 -14.36 -5.51 10.03
CA SER A 252 -13.20 -5.84 10.86
C SER A 252 -13.48 -6.78 12.03
N LYS A 253 -14.69 -7.32 12.19
CA LYS A 253 -15.07 -8.05 13.41
C LYS A 253 -15.28 -9.53 13.17
N TYR A 254 -14.87 -10.32 14.16
CA TYR A 254 -15.28 -11.70 14.31
C TYR A 254 -16.41 -11.82 15.32
N TYR A 255 -17.35 -12.72 15.04
CA TYR A 255 -18.58 -12.88 15.81
C TYR A 255 -18.71 -14.31 16.35
N ASP A 256 -19.47 -14.45 17.43
CA ASP A 256 -19.96 -15.76 17.87
C ASP A 256 -21.24 -16.17 17.11
N ARG A 257 -21.73 -17.38 17.39
CA ARG A 257 -22.96 -17.92 16.80
C ARG A 257 -24.24 -17.15 17.18
N ASP A 258 -24.21 -16.37 18.26
CA ASP A 258 -25.32 -15.50 18.68
C ASP A 258 -25.16 -14.07 18.08
N MET A 259 -24.30 -13.93 17.07
CA MET A 259 -24.00 -12.68 16.35
C MET A 259 -23.43 -11.57 17.23
N GLN A 260 -22.83 -11.91 18.38
CA GLN A 260 -22.14 -10.96 19.24
C GLN A 260 -20.69 -10.79 18.79
N PRO A 261 -20.19 -9.55 18.67
CA PRO A 261 -18.79 -9.32 18.30
C PRO A 261 -17.86 -9.73 19.45
N LEU A 262 -16.84 -10.51 19.14
CA LEU A 262 -15.82 -10.93 20.12
C LEU A 262 -14.57 -10.09 20.01
N VAL A 263 -14.04 -9.94 18.79
CA VAL A 263 -12.81 -9.19 18.52
C VAL A 263 -12.93 -8.33 17.25
N GLU A 264 -12.25 -7.19 17.22
CA GLU A 264 -12.05 -6.33 16.05
C GLU A 264 -10.60 -6.41 15.59
N VAL A 265 -10.35 -6.68 14.30
CA VAL A 265 -9.03 -6.61 13.67
C VAL A 265 -8.63 -5.16 13.51
N VAL A 266 -7.55 -4.78 14.20
CA VAL A 266 -6.98 -3.43 14.19
C VAL A 266 -5.82 -3.37 13.22
N GLN A 267 -4.89 -4.34 13.29
CA GLN A 267 -3.77 -4.42 12.36
C GLN A 267 -3.61 -5.85 11.84
N ASP A 268 -3.22 -5.98 10.58
CA ASP A 268 -2.90 -7.27 9.95
C ASP A 268 -1.70 -7.09 9.02
N THR A 269 -0.56 -7.70 9.38
CA THR A 269 0.66 -7.58 8.58
C THR A 269 0.88 -8.74 7.60
N CYS A 270 -0.04 -9.70 7.54
CA CYS A 270 0.02 -10.84 6.63
C CYS A 270 -1.01 -10.72 5.49
N GLY A 271 -2.26 -10.36 5.82
CA GLY A 271 -3.36 -10.21 4.85
C GLY A 271 -4.01 -11.51 4.40
N ARG A 272 -3.52 -12.66 4.89
CA ARG A 272 -3.96 -13.99 4.47
C ARG A 272 -4.14 -14.92 5.67
N HIS A 273 -5.35 -15.44 5.83
CA HIS A 273 -5.76 -16.27 6.97
C HIS A 273 -6.73 -17.36 6.51
N ASP A 274 -6.88 -18.41 7.32
CA ASP A 274 -7.90 -19.43 7.14
C ASP A 274 -9.07 -19.23 8.10
N THR A 275 -10.26 -19.28 7.50
CA THR A 275 -11.54 -19.32 8.21
C THR A 275 -12.48 -20.38 7.60
N PHE A 276 -11.99 -21.16 6.64
CA PHE A 276 -12.78 -22.14 5.91
C PHE A 276 -12.64 -23.52 6.54
N GLY A 277 -11.43 -23.87 6.99
CA GLY A 277 -11.11 -25.12 7.66
C GLY A 277 -11.50 -25.13 9.14
N LEU A 278 -11.39 -26.32 9.74
CA LEU A 278 -11.32 -26.47 11.19
C LEU A 278 -9.84 -26.49 11.59
N ALA A 279 -9.55 -26.16 12.85
CA ALA A 279 -8.26 -26.45 13.45
C ALA A 279 -7.91 -27.93 13.22
N CYS A 280 -6.64 -28.24 12.96
CA CYS A 280 -6.24 -29.61 12.67
C CYS A 280 -6.63 -30.55 13.83
N ALA A 281 -6.97 -31.79 13.50
CA ALA A 281 -7.62 -32.73 14.41
C ALA A 281 -7.09 -34.15 14.21
N ALA A 282 -7.21 -35.01 15.22
CA ALA A 282 -6.76 -36.40 15.16
C ALA A 282 -7.24 -37.13 13.89
N LYS A 283 -8.51 -36.95 13.50
CA LYS A 283 -9.07 -37.55 12.27
C LYS A 283 -8.27 -37.20 11.00
N TYR A 284 -7.84 -35.94 10.86
CA TYR A 284 -7.10 -35.47 9.68
C TYR A 284 -5.79 -36.24 9.49
N TYR A 285 -5.09 -36.49 10.60
CA TYR A 285 -3.83 -37.22 10.61
C TYR A 285 -4.02 -38.74 10.54
N GLU A 286 -4.98 -39.29 11.28
CA GLU A 286 -5.27 -40.72 11.31
C GLU A 286 -5.72 -41.25 9.95
N ASP A 287 -6.55 -40.51 9.22
CA ASP A 287 -7.00 -40.88 7.87
C ASP A 287 -5.82 -40.95 6.87
N GLN A 288 -4.73 -40.22 7.14
CA GLN A 288 -3.49 -40.24 6.35
C GLN A 288 -2.46 -41.27 6.87
N GLY A 289 -2.75 -41.94 7.99
CA GLY A 289 -1.88 -42.95 8.60
C GLY A 289 -0.93 -42.43 9.70
N TYR A 290 -1.06 -41.16 10.10
CA TYR A 290 -0.27 -40.54 11.17
C TYR A 290 -0.97 -40.66 12.53
N PHE A 291 -1.09 -41.88 13.04
CA PHE A 291 -1.77 -42.16 14.31
C PHE A 291 -1.05 -41.51 15.50
N GLY A 292 -1.80 -40.81 16.36
CA GLY A 292 -1.27 -40.16 17.56
C GLY A 292 -0.50 -38.86 17.29
N HIS A 293 -0.55 -38.33 16.06
CA HIS A 293 0.05 -37.05 15.73
C HIS A 293 -0.57 -35.92 16.57
N PRO A 294 0.24 -35.02 17.17
CA PRO A 294 -0.28 -33.85 17.89
C PRO A 294 -1.14 -32.98 16.96
N ASN A 295 -2.17 -32.34 17.50
CA ASN A 295 -3.07 -31.51 16.71
C ASN A 295 -3.63 -30.33 17.53
N CYS A 296 -3.96 -29.25 16.83
CA CYS A 296 -4.47 -28.02 17.43
C CYS A 296 -5.76 -28.25 18.22
N SER A 297 -6.67 -29.10 17.73
CA SER A 297 -7.95 -29.33 18.39
C SER A 297 -7.81 -29.96 19.77
N ASP A 298 -6.93 -30.95 19.91
CA ASP A 298 -6.63 -31.59 21.19
C ASP A 298 -5.83 -30.67 22.11
N ASN A 299 -4.90 -29.88 21.55
CA ASN A 299 -4.18 -28.85 22.31
C ASN A 299 -5.13 -27.80 22.89
N LEU A 300 -6.10 -27.31 22.09
CA LEU A 300 -7.14 -26.39 22.53
C LEU A 300 -8.04 -27.03 23.60
N ASN A 301 -8.43 -28.29 23.44
CA ASN A 301 -9.21 -29.01 24.46
C ASN A 301 -8.48 -29.02 25.82
N ALA A 302 -7.17 -29.26 25.82
CA ALA A 302 -6.36 -29.34 27.03
C ALA A 302 -6.29 -28.00 27.77
N VAL A 303 -6.00 -26.90 27.07
CA VAL A 303 -5.85 -25.57 27.68
C VAL A 303 -7.18 -24.90 28.04
N MET A 304 -8.28 -25.29 27.39
CA MET A 304 -9.61 -24.76 27.67
C MET A 304 -10.36 -25.54 28.77
N ALA A 305 -9.94 -26.76 29.09
CA ALA A 305 -10.58 -27.59 30.14
C ALA A 305 -10.67 -26.91 31.52
N PRO A 306 -9.66 -26.13 32.01
CA PRO A 306 -9.76 -25.41 33.28
C PRO A 306 -10.92 -24.40 33.34
N TYR A 307 -11.41 -23.92 32.20
CA TYR A 307 -12.54 -22.99 32.10
C TYR A 307 -13.90 -23.71 31.96
N GLY A 308 -13.93 -25.03 32.15
CA GLY A 308 -15.15 -25.84 32.04
C GLY A 308 -15.66 -26.02 30.60
N VAL A 309 -14.84 -25.69 29.60
CA VAL A 309 -15.17 -25.84 28.18
C VAL A 309 -15.09 -27.31 27.78
N LYS A 310 -16.16 -27.82 27.15
CA LYS A 310 -16.21 -29.23 26.72
C LYS A 310 -15.26 -29.51 25.56
N PRO A 311 -14.61 -30.69 25.53
CA PRO A 311 -13.73 -31.07 24.44
C PRO A 311 -14.53 -31.25 23.13
N ARG A 312 -13.91 -30.86 22.01
CA ARG A 312 -14.45 -31.01 20.66
C ARG A 312 -13.47 -31.80 19.80
N ARG A 313 -13.99 -32.55 18.82
CA ARG A 313 -13.17 -33.30 17.86
C ARG A 313 -12.51 -32.41 16.80
N GLY A 314 -12.99 -31.19 16.65
CA GLY A 314 -12.52 -30.18 15.70
C GLY A 314 -13.06 -28.82 16.13
N TRP A 315 -12.25 -27.78 16.02
CA TRP A 315 -12.61 -26.43 16.44
C TRP A 315 -12.81 -25.50 15.24
N GLU A 316 -13.87 -24.69 15.28
CA GLU A 316 -14.12 -23.58 14.37
C GLU A 316 -13.28 -22.36 14.82
N ALA A 317 -11.96 -22.48 14.75
CA ALA A 317 -11.02 -21.42 15.09
C ALA A 317 -10.76 -20.48 13.90
N VAL A 318 -10.20 -19.31 14.16
CA VAL A 318 -9.55 -18.50 13.12
C VAL A 318 -8.11 -18.95 13.03
N ASN A 319 -7.67 -19.45 11.89
CA ASN A 319 -6.28 -19.81 11.73
C ASN A 319 -5.52 -18.66 11.06
N PHE A 320 -4.80 -17.89 11.86
CA PHE A 320 -4.00 -16.78 11.39
C PHE A 320 -2.77 -17.27 10.61
N PHE A 321 -2.39 -16.47 9.62
CA PHE A 321 -1.27 -16.66 8.70
C PHE A 321 -1.43 -17.78 7.66
N TYR A 322 -2.41 -18.69 7.82
CA TYR A 322 -2.58 -19.79 6.88
C TYR A 322 -3.11 -19.34 5.52
N ASN A 323 -2.43 -19.74 4.44
CA ASN A 323 -2.84 -19.45 3.09
C ASN A 323 -3.86 -20.48 2.58
N THR A 324 -5.14 -20.17 2.80
CA THR A 324 -6.26 -20.97 2.27
C THR A 324 -7.24 -20.12 1.48
N GLY A 325 -8.03 -20.76 0.62
CA GLY A 325 -9.05 -20.09 -0.15
C GLY A 325 -9.90 -21.05 -0.97
N ILE A 326 -10.92 -20.52 -1.61
CA ILE A 326 -11.77 -21.25 -2.55
C ILE A 326 -11.44 -20.72 -3.95
N ASP A 327 -11.03 -21.61 -4.86
CA ASP A 327 -10.69 -21.25 -6.24
C ASP A 327 -11.95 -21.09 -7.13
N ASP A 328 -11.73 -20.79 -8.40
CA ASP A 328 -12.78 -20.65 -9.43
C ASP A 328 -13.50 -21.96 -9.77
N HIS A 329 -12.96 -23.09 -9.32
CA HIS A 329 -13.57 -24.42 -9.39
C HIS A 329 -14.36 -24.80 -8.12
N ASN A 330 -14.47 -23.88 -7.15
CA ASN A 330 -15.08 -24.10 -5.84
C ASN A 330 -14.34 -25.15 -4.98
N VAL A 331 -13.03 -25.30 -5.17
CA VAL A 331 -12.17 -26.20 -4.40
C VAL A 331 -11.46 -25.41 -3.30
N LEU A 332 -11.52 -25.92 -2.08
CA LEU A 332 -10.68 -25.42 -0.98
C LEU A 332 -9.23 -25.83 -1.24
N PHE A 333 -8.35 -24.85 -1.36
CA PHE A 333 -6.90 -25.08 -1.44
C PHE A 333 -6.21 -24.70 -0.13
N LEU A 334 -5.07 -25.35 0.11
CA LEU A 334 -4.17 -25.17 1.24
C LEU A 334 -2.77 -24.99 0.68
N ASP A 335 -2.07 -23.93 1.07
CA ASP A 335 -0.77 -23.58 0.53
C ASP A 335 0.15 -23.01 1.63
N GLU A 336 1.43 -22.83 1.33
CA GLU A 336 2.39 -22.28 2.28
C GLU A 336 1.94 -20.88 2.75
N PRO A 337 1.97 -20.61 4.06
CA PRO A 337 1.78 -19.27 4.60
C PRO A 337 2.72 -18.22 4.00
N TRP A 338 2.24 -16.99 3.93
CA TRP A 338 3.04 -15.85 3.43
C TRP A 338 3.65 -15.00 4.54
N SER A 339 3.39 -15.34 5.81
CA SER A 339 3.95 -14.64 6.95
C SER A 339 5.47 -14.72 6.98
N ARG A 340 6.09 -13.60 7.33
CA ARG A 340 7.53 -13.47 7.60
C ARG A 340 7.77 -13.43 9.10
N PRO A 341 9.02 -13.67 9.56
CA PRO A 341 9.39 -13.41 10.95
C PRO A 341 8.88 -12.07 11.47
N GLY A 342 8.12 -12.12 12.56
CA GLY A 342 7.55 -10.94 13.22
C GLY A 342 6.27 -10.40 12.61
N ASP A 343 5.72 -11.01 11.54
CA ASP A 343 4.37 -10.68 11.08
C ASP A 343 3.34 -11.01 12.17
N TYR A 344 2.29 -10.20 12.26
CA TYR A 344 1.31 -10.29 13.34
C TYR A 344 -0.09 -9.86 12.92
N VAL A 345 -1.06 -10.27 13.73
CA VAL A 345 -2.40 -9.68 13.79
C VAL A 345 -2.59 -9.00 15.14
N LEU A 346 -3.15 -7.80 15.13
CA LEU A 346 -3.53 -7.05 16.32
C LEU A 346 -5.06 -6.96 16.38
N LEU A 347 -5.63 -7.55 17.42
CA LEU A 347 -7.06 -7.62 17.66
C LEU A 347 -7.42 -6.74 18.86
N LYS A 348 -8.61 -6.17 18.90
CA LYS A 348 -9.19 -5.50 20.06
C LYS A 348 -10.35 -6.33 20.60
N ALA A 349 -10.34 -6.62 21.89
CA ALA A 349 -11.42 -7.33 22.56
C ALA A 349 -12.67 -6.45 22.66
N MET A 350 -13.82 -6.97 22.24
CA MET A 350 -15.11 -6.28 22.25
C MET A 350 -15.91 -6.55 23.54
N THR A 351 -15.52 -7.59 24.26
CA THR A 351 -16.08 -8.03 25.54
C THR A 351 -14.96 -8.68 26.37
N ASP A 352 -15.25 -9.12 27.58
CA ASP A 352 -14.31 -9.92 28.36
C ASP A 352 -14.23 -11.34 27.77
N LEU A 353 -13.01 -11.79 27.49
CA LEU A 353 -12.75 -13.01 26.74
C LEU A 353 -11.85 -13.97 27.52
N VAL A 354 -12.14 -15.26 27.37
CA VAL A 354 -11.16 -16.34 27.53
C VAL A 354 -10.71 -16.74 26.13
N CYS A 355 -9.41 -16.61 25.89
CA CYS A 355 -8.80 -16.87 24.59
C CYS A 355 -7.80 -18.03 24.68
N ALA A 356 -7.56 -18.66 23.53
CA ALA A 356 -6.43 -19.55 23.33
C ALA A 356 -5.86 -19.39 21.92
N SER A 357 -4.54 -19.55 21.81
CA SER A 357 -3.83 -19.65 20.53
C SER A 357 -3.03 -20.94 20.48
N THR A 358 -2.82 -21.49 19.29
CA THR A 358 -1.93 -22.63 19.06
C THR A 358 -0.66 -22.20 18.35
N ALA A 359 0.40 -22.99 18.50
CA ALA A 359 1.47 -23.11 17.52
C ALA A 359 1.26 -24.46 16.83
N CYS A 360 0.86 -24.41 15.56
CA CYS A 360 0.33 -25.55 14.83
C CYS A 360 1.38 -26.68 14.72
N PRO A 361 1.02 -27.93 15.05
CA PRO A 361 1.94 -29.06 14.93
C PRO A 361 2.07 -29.59 13.51
N ASP A 362 1.32 -29.09 12.52
CA ASP A 362 1.23 -29.73 11.21
C ASP A 362 2.57 -29.65 10.45
N ASP A 363 3.22 -30.80 10.31
CA ASP A 363 4.40 -31.03 9.50
C ASP A 363 4.10 -31.99 8.34
N THR A 364 2.83 -32.30 8.09
CA THR A 364 2.38 -33.21 7.03
C THR A 364 1.87 -32.46 5.80
N SER A 365 1.53 -31.18 5.95
CA SER A 365 1.08 -30.30 4.88
C SER A 365 1.88 -29.00 4.81
N ALA A 366 1.54 -28.16 3.83
CA ALA A 366 2.13 -26.84 3.67
C ALA A 366 1.80 -25.86 4.81
N ALA A 367 0.92 -26.23 5.76
CA ALA A 367 0.41 -25.37 6.82
C ALA A 367 1.48 -24.60 7.57
N ASN A 368 2.62 -25.22 7.91
CA ASN A 368 3.72 -24.52 8.58
C ASN A 368 5.03 -24.53 7.77
N GLY A 369 4.92 -24.63 6.45
CA GLY A 369 6.09 -24.89 5.59
C GLY A 369 6.86 -26.15 6.01
N TRP A 370 6.17 -27.17 6.53
CA TRP A 370 6.74 -28.41 7.08
C TRP A 370 7.74 -28.21 8.24
N ASN A 371 7.74 -27.06 8.90
CA ASN A 371 8.65 -26.75 10.00
C ASN A 371 7.93 -26.01 11.14
N PRO A 372 7.28 -26.74 12.07
CA PRO A 372 6.62 -26.13 13.21
C PRO A 372 7.56 -25.28 14.07
N THR A 373 7.14 -24.07 14.38
CA THR A 373 7.85 -23.07 15.20
C THR A 373 6.92 -22.44 16.23
N ASP A 374 7.45 -21.53 17.05
CA ASP A 374 6.71 -20.93 18.15
C ASP A 374 5.76 -19.81 17.69
N ILE A 375 4.71 -19.56 18.46
CA ILE A 375 3.87 -18.35 18.38
C ILE A 375 4.12 -17.48 19.61
N HIS A 376 4.06 -16.17 19.45
CA HIS A 376 4.15 -15.24 20.57
C HIS A 376 2.89 -14.39 20.68
N VAL A 377 2.38 -14.23 21.90
CA VAL A 377 1.18 -13.44 22.19
C VAL A 377 1.51 -12.32 23.16
N ARG A 378 1.05 -11.10 22.86
CA ARG A 378 1.12 -9.94 23.77
C ARG A 378 -0.25 -9.37 24.00
N ILE A 379 -0.53 -8.98 25.25
CA ILE A 379 -1.75 -8.26 25.61
C ILE A 379 -1.41 -6.83 26.01
N TYR A 380 -2.06 -5.86 25.38
CA TYR A 380 -1.91 -4.44 25.69
C TYR A 380 -3.17 -3.88 26.35
N THR A 381 -2.95 -2.98 27.28
CA THR A 381 -4.00 -2.26 27.99
C THR A 381 -4.61 -1.17 27.09
N PRO A 382 -5.84 -0.69 27.37
CA PRO A 382 -6.57 0.20 26.47
C PRO A 382 -6.06 1.66 26.45
N GLU A 383 -5.12 2.05 27.31
CA GLU A 383 -4.67 3.44 27.47
C GLU A 383 -3.96 3.98 26.22
N LYS A 384 -3.45 3.09 25.34
CA LYS A 384 -2.94 3.45 24.02
C LYS A 384 -3.86 2.88 22.94
N ALA A 385 -4.51 3.77 22.20
CA ALA A 385 -5.20 3.38 20.97
C ALA A 385 -4.19 3.11 19.86
N PHE A 386 -4.34 1.98 19.18
CA PHE A 386 -3.55 1.66 17.99
C PHE A 386 -4.33 2.03 16.73
N SER A 387 -3.67 2.72 15.80
CA SER A 387 -4.26 3.03 14.50
C SER A 387 -4.45 1.76 13.67
N ARG A 388 -5.50 1.77 12.85
CA ARG A 388 -5.76 0.67 11.92
C ARG A 388 -4.66 0.60 10.88
N ALA A 389 -4.18 -0.60 10.56
CA ALA A 389 -3.16 -0.75 9.54
C ALA A 389 -3.13 -2.11 8.86
N ILE A 390 -2.77 -2.13 7.58
CA ILE A 390 -2.43 -3.35 6.85
C ILE A 390 -0.96 -3.26 6.43
N ALA A 391 -0.28 -4.41 6.29
CA ALA A 391 1.03 -4.45 5.66
C ALA A 391 0.95 -4.13 4.17
N TYR A 392 1.81 -3.22 3.74
CA TYR A 392 2.08 -2.89 2.35
C TYR A 392 3.58 -3.11 2.07
N ARG A 393 3.89 -3.72 0.93
CA ARG A 393 5.26 -3.88 0.45
C ARG A 393 5.35 -3.29 -0.95
N MET A 394 6.25 -2.32 -1.11
CA MET A 394 6.48 -1.63 -2.38
C MET A 394 7.06 -2.57 -3.45
N THR A 395 7.93 -3.50 -3.06
CA THR A 395 8.46 -4.56 -3.92
C THR A 395 8.41 -5.89 -3.16
N PRO A 396 8.48 -7.05 -3.85
CA PRO A 396 8.48 -8.35 -3.18
C PRO A 396 9.52 -8.46 -2.05
N ASP A 397 10.70 -7.88 -2.24
CA ASP A 397 11.81 -7.92 -1.27
C ASP A 397 11.88 -6.68 -0.35
N ALA A 398 10.90 -5.77 -0.41
CA ALA A 398 10.86 -4.61 0.47
C ALA A 398 10.48 -5.02 1.91
N GLU A 399 10.97 -4.23 2.87
CA GLU A 399 10.47 -4.27 4.24
C GLU A 399 8.97 -3.93 4.28
N THR A 400 8.25 -4.57 5.20
CA THR A 400 6.85 -4.29 5.43
C THR A 400 6.69 -2.87 5.95
N GLN A 401 5.78 -2.10 5.34
CA GLN A 401 5.33 -0.81 5.85
C GLN A 401 3.86 -0.91 6.21
N LEU A 402 3.47 -0.32 7.34
CA LEU A 402 2.05 -0.21 7.69
C LEU A 402 1.39 0.87 6.84
N THR A 403 0.15 0.65 6.43
CA THR A 403 -0.68 1.68 5.79
C THR A 403 -0.76 2.93 6.65
N ARG A 404 -0.79 4.09 5.99
CA ARG A 404 -0.71 5.41 6.63
C ARG A 404 -1.96 6.22 6.42
N GLU A 405 -2.15 7.18 7.30
CA GLU A 405 -3.14 8.24 7.15
C GLU A 405 -2.52 9.41 6.37
N THR A 406 -3.31 10.06 5.54
CA THR A 406 -2.90 11.30 4.87
C THR A 406 -3.10 12.50 5.83
N GLY A 407 -2.53 13.65 5.50
CA GLY A 407 -2.78 14.92 6.20
C GLY A 407 -4.25 15.38 6.13
N PHE A 408 -5.05 14.87 5.20
CA PHE A 408 -6.49 15.13 5.11
C PHE A 408 -7.33 14.12 5.91
N HIS A 409 -6.74 12.99 6.36
CA HIS A 409 -7.44 11.97 7.14
C HIS A 409 -8.12 12.52 8.41
N PRO A 410 -7.50 13.43 9.20
CA PRO A 410 -8.17 14.02 10.37
C PRO A 410 -9.45 14.79 10.03
N CYS A 411 -9.60 15.25 8.79
CA CYS A 411 -10.82 15.91 8.32
C CYS A 411 -11.81 14.89 7.75
N THR A 412 -11.38 14.01 6.84
CA THR A 412 -12.27 13.02 6.21
C THR A 412 -12.88 12.03 7.20
N SER A 413 -12.11 11.61 8.22
CA SER A 413 -12.56 10.69 9.28
C SER A 413 -13.64 11.26 10.20
N ARG A 414 -13.85 12.59 10.20
CA ARG A 414 -15.00 13.23 10.89
C ARG A 414 -16.32 12.96 10.17
N HIS A 415 -16.27 12.71 8.87
CA HIS A 415 -17.44 12.61 8.00
C HIS A 415 -17.76 11.16 7.59
N THR A 416 -16.81 10.23 7.75
CA THR A 416 -17.04 8.82 7.43
C THR A 416 -16.20 7.87 8.27
N ARG A 417 -16.64 6.61 8.32
CA ARG A 417 -15.86 5.48 8.83
C ARG A 417 -15.53 4.46 7.73
N ASN A 418 -15.98 4.72 6.50
CA ASN A 418 -15.81 3.84 5.36
C ASN A 418 -14.49 4.19 4.67
N PHE A 419 -13.45 3.47 5.04
CA PHE A 419 -12.13 3.60 4.45
C PHE A 419 -11.74 2.29 3.77
N ALA A 420 -11.08 2.40 2.63
CA ALA A 420 -10.38 1.31 1.98
C ALA A 420 -8.87 1.62 1.96
N GLU A 421 -8.09 0.55 1.92
CA GLU A 421 -6.67 0.64 1.61
C GLU A 421 -6.51 0.98 0.13
N TYR A 422 -5.67 1.97 -0.16
CA TYR A 422 -5.27 2.34 -1.51
C TYR A 422 -3.78 2.65 -1.53
N ARG A 423 -2.99 1.65 -1.97
CA ARG A 423 -1.54 1.74 -2.15
C ARG A 423 -0.83 2.30 -0.91
N GLY A 424 -1.02 1.67 0.23
CA GLY A 424 -0.38 2.05 1.50
C GLY A 424 -1.06 3.20 2.24
N TYR A 425 -2.23 3.70 1.81
CA TYR A 425 -2.95 4.77 2.52
C TYR A 425 -4.43 4.44 2.74
N TRP A 426 -5.02 5.03 3.79
CA TRP A 426 -6.45 4.94 4.06
C TRP A 426 -7.22 6.07 3.36
N LEU A 427 -8.08 5.71 2.40
CA LEU A 427 -8.95 6.66 1.68
C LEU A 427 -10.44 6.38 1.87
N PRO A 428 -11.29 7.43 1.93
CA PRO A 428 -12.75 7.29 1.96
C PRO A 428 -13.32 6.57 0.74
N THR A 429 -14.12 5.53 0.93
CA THR A 429 -14.90 4.92 -0.16
C THR A 429 -16.20 5.68 -0.43
N ALA A 430 -16.87 6.11 0.64
CA ALA A 430 -18.09 6.91 0.60
C ALA A 430 -18.29 7.66 1.93
N PHE A 431 -19.08 8.73 1.92
CA PHE A 431 -19.41 9.54 3.09
C PHE A 431 -20.86 9.28 3.53
N ASN A 432 -21.04 8.72 4.73
CA ASN A 432 -22.31 8.18 5.21
C ASN A 432 -23.52 9.11 5.10
N ASN A 433 -23.34 10.42 5.31
CA ASN A 433 -24.45 11.37 5.30
C ASN A 433 -24.91 11.74 3.88
N ALA A 434 -24.04 11.62 2.87
CA ALA A 434 -24.35 11.93 1.47
C ALA A 434 -24.63 10.64 0.67
N GLY A 435 -23.73 9.67 0.79
CA GLY A 435 -23.69 8.44 -0.01
C GLY A 435 -23.22 8.71 -1.44
N ALA A 436 -22.65 7.68 -2.08
CA ALA A 436 -21.98 7.82 -3.37
C ALA A 436 -22.84 8.45 -4.49
N ILE A 437 -24.18 8.31 -4.43
CA ILE A 437 -25.07 8.91 -5.43
C ILE A 437 -25.21 10.44 -5.25
N ASP A 438 -25.31 10.96 -4.03
CA ASP A 438 -25.40 12.41 -3.85
C ASP A 438 -24.03 13.08 -4.07
N GLU A 439 -22.95 12.39 -3.67
CA GLU A 439 -21.58 12.80 -4.01
C GLU A 439 -21.38 12.92 -5.53
N TYR A 440 -21.89 11.94 -6.29
CA TYR A 440 -21.92 11.97 -7.75
C TYR A 440 -22.68 13.20 -8.29
N TRP A 441 -23.88 13.48 -7.79
CA TRP A 441 -24.67 14.63 -8.24
C TRP A 441 -24.02 15.97 -7.86
N ALA A 442 -23.40 16.05 -6.69
CA ALA A 442 -22.60 17.22 -6.30
C ALA A 442 -21.44 17.46 -7.27
N CYS A 443 -20.75 16.41 -7.71
CA CYS A 443 -19.67 16.54 -8.69
C CYS A 443 -20.19 17.10 -10.02
N ARG A 444 -21.33 16.59 -10.51
CA ARG A 444 -21.93 16.98 -11.79
C ARG A 444 -22.57 18.38 -11.77
N GLU A 445 -23.17 18.78 -10.66
CA GLU A 445 -24.03 19.98 -10.63
C GLU A 445 -23.46 21.12 -9.77
N ARG A 446 -22.54 20.82 -8.86
CA ARG A 446 -22.06 21.75 -7.82
C ARG A 446 -20.53 21.73 -7.74
N ALA A 447 -19.99 21.24 -6.63
CA ALA A 447 -18.57 20.95 -6.47
C ALA A 447 -18.40 19.79 -5.49
N VAL A 448 -17.25 19.14 -5.58
CA VAL A 448 -16.78 18.14 -4.62
C VAL A 448 -15.33 18.34 -4.28
N MET A 449 -14.91 17.83 -3.13
CA MET A 449 -13.51 17.74 -2.75
C MET A 449 -13.06 16.32 -2.42
N MET A 450 -11.88 15.90 -2.90
CA MET A 450 -11.38 14.54 -2.75
C MET A 450 -9.89 14.53 -2.40
N ASP A 451 -9.51 13.68 -1.45
CA ASP A 451 -8.10 13.41 -1.13
C ASP A 451 -7.44 12.53 -2.21
N LEU A 452 -6.42 13.08 -2.87
CA LEU A 452 -5.59 12.41 -3.87
C LEU A 452 -4.12 12.25 -3.42
N SER A 453 -3.84 12.51 -2.14
CA SER A 453 -2.50 12.43 -1.57
C SER A 453 -1.76 11.11 -1.83
N PRO A 454 -2.44 9.94 -1.90
CA PRO A 454 -1.76 8.67 -2.19
C PRO A 454 -1.17 8.55 -3.60
N LEU A 455 -1.51 9.42 -4.57
CA LEU A 455 -0.82 9.42 -5.86
C LEU A 455 0.68 9.66 -5.67
N ARG A 456 1.52 8.88 -6.34
CA ARG A 456 2.97 8.89 -6.13
C ARG A 456 3.60 10.08 -6.80
N LYS A 457 4.38 10.84 -6.05
CA LYS A 457 4.99 12.10 -6.49
C LYS A 457 6.51 11.94 -6.44
N PHE A 458 7.16 12.23 -7.57
CA PHE A 458 8.60 12.16 -7.71
C PHE A 458 9.13 13.46 -8.30
N GLU A 459 10.04 14.12 -7.58
CA GLU A 459 10.81 15.25 -8.10
C GLU A 459 11.91 14.73 -9.02
N VAL A 460 11.98 15.24 -10.24
CA VAL A 460 12.98 14.87 -11.24
C VAL A 460 13.81 16.10 -11.57
N LEU A 461 15.07 16.10 -11.14
CA LEU A 461 15.90 17.30 -11.00
C LEU A 461 17.26 17.13 -11.66
N GLY A 462 17.73 18.18 -12.32
CA GLY A 462 19.08 18.26 -12.85
C GLY A 462 19.10 18.43 -14.36
N PRO A 463 20.28 18.70 -14.93
CA PRO A 463 20.44 19.10 -16.33
C PRO A 463 19.91 18.06 -17.32
N ASP A 464 19.85 16.78 -16.92
CA ASP A 464 19.34 15.69 -17.77
C ASP A 464 17.90 15.27 -17.44
N ALA A 465 17.18 16.02 -16.60
CA ALA A 465 15.80 15.69 -16.21
C ALA A 465 14.83 15.64 -17.41
N GLU A 466 14.93 16.62 -18.32
CA GLU A 466 14.12 16.62 -19.55
C GLU A 466 14.47 15.40 -20.42
N THR A 467 15.75 15.04 -20.53
CA THR A 467 16.21 13.87 -21.30
C THR A 467 15.69 12.56 -20.72
N LEU A 468 15.75 12.39 -19.39
CA LEU A 468 15.21 11.20 -18.73
C LEU A 468 13.71 11.04 -19.00
N LEU A 469 12.93 12.10 -18.78
CA LEU A 469 11.48 12.06 -18.97
C LEU A 469 11.10 11.93 -20.46
N GLN A 470 11.84 12.59 -21.35
CA GLN A 470 11.67 12.42 -22.79
C GLN A 470 11.91 10.97 -23.22
N THR A 471 12.85 10.26 -22.59
CA THR A 471 13.16 8.87 -22.92
C THR A 471 12.16 7.88 -22.32
N THR A 472 11.64 8.15 -21.13
CA THR A 472 10.84 7.19 -20.35
C THR A 472 9.33 7.34 -20.51
N LEU A 473 8.85 8.53 -20.88
CA LEU A 473 7.42 8.81 -21.07
C LEU A 473 7.07 8.78 -22.56
N THR A 474 5.84 8.40 -22.91
CA THR A 474 5.42 8.31 -24.33
C THR A 474 5.22 9.69 -24.97
N ARG A 475 4.79 10.69 -24.19
CA ARG A 475 4.52 12.04 -24.67
C ARG A 475 5.81 12.82 -24.95
N ASN A 476 5.72 13.88 -25.77
CA ASN A 476 6.87 14.73 -26.07
C ASN A 476 7.05 15.79 -24.96
N ILE A 477 7.98 15.54 -24.05
CA ILE A 477 8.28 16.35 -22.87
C ILE A 477 8.97 17.66 -23.25
N ARG A 478 9.81 17.66 -24.29
CA ARG A 478 10.50 18.86 -24.79
C ARG A 478 9.55 19.97 -25.26
N ARG A 479 8.29 19.63 -25.54
CA ARG A 479 7.25 20.59 -25.94
C ARG A 479 6.50 21.22 -24.75
N LEU A 480 6.70 20.73 -23.53
CA LEU A 480 6.11 21.32 -22.34
C LEU A 480 6.83 22.63 -22.02
N SER A 481 6.08 23.71 -21.88
CA SER A 481 6.60 24.96 -21.30
C SER A 481 6.61 24.88 -19.77
N VAL A 482 7.45 25.70 -19.12
CA VAL A 482 7.38 25.87 -17.66
C VAL A 482 5.96 26.32 -17.28
N GLY A 483 5.40 25.76 -16.20
CA GLY A 483 4.01 25.99 -15.80
C GLY A 483 3.00 25.03 -16.43
N GLN A 484 3.43 24.14 -17.33
CA GLN A 484 2.55 23.21 -18.03
C GLN A 484 2.55 21.81 -17.41
N VAL A 485 1.40 21.15 -17.53
CA VAL A 485 1.16 19.76 -17.14
C VAL A 485 0.88 18.92 -18.39
N ALA A 486 1.32 17.67 -18.42
CA ALA A 486 0.98 16.75 -19.48
C ALA A 486 0.67 15.35 -18.96
N TYR A 487 -0.53 14.85 -19.28
CA TYR A 487 -0.89 13.45 -19.09
C TYR A 487 -0.16 12.55 -20.10
N THR A 488 0.43 11.45 -19.65
CA THR A 488 1.24 10.53 -20.46
C THR A 488 1.29 9.14 -19.87
N ALA A 489 1.68 8.15 -20.69
CA ALA A 489 1.99 6.80 -20.23
C ALA A 489 3.50 6.62 -20.03
N MET A 490 3.85 5.65 -19.20
CA MET A 490 5.18 5.05 -19.07
C MET A 490 5.09 3.59 -19.51
N CYS A 491 6.05 3.09 -20.28
CA CYS A 491 5.99 1.75 -20.87
C CYS A 491 7.28 0.98 -20.70
N TYR A 492 7.15 -0.35 -20.65
CA TYR A 492 8.26 -1.27 -20.81
C TYR A 492 8.73 -1.34 -22.27
N PRO A 493 9.92 -1.90 -22.56
CA PRO A 493 10.42 -2.09 -23.92
C PRO A 493 9.47 -2.86 -24.85
N HIS A 494 8.65 -3.78 -24.33
CA HIS A 494 7.65 -4.53 -25.11
C HIS A 494 6.35 -3.74 -25.38
N GLY A 495 6.29 -2.46 -24.98
CA GLY A 495 5.18 -1.53 -25.23
C GLY A 495 4.01 -1.65 -24.26
N GLY A 496 4.06 -2.57 -23.30
CA GLY A 496 3.07 -2.65 -22.22
C GLY A 496 3.27 -1.55 -21.19
N MET A 497 2.18 -1.10 -20.56
CA MET A 497 2.19 0.03 -19.65
C MET A 497 2.73 -0.35 -18.26
N ILE A 498 3.64 0.48 -17.75
CA ILE A 498 4.11 0.45 -16.35
C ILE A 498 3.13 1.25 -15.48
N ASP A 499 2.84 2.47 -15.91
CA ASP A 499 2.04 3.44 -15.17
C ASP A 499 1.48 4.49 -16.15
N ASP A 500 0.52 5.27 -15.69
CA ASP A 500 0.04 6.48 -16.34
C ASP A 500 -0.06 7.62 -15.33
N GLY A 501 0.01 8.86 -15.81
CA GLY A 501 0.10 9.97 -14.90
C GLY A 501 0.39 11.31 -15.56
N THR A 502 0.72 12.31 -14.74
CA THR A 502 1.01 13.66 -15.19
C THR A 502 2.45 14.06 -14.92
N ALA A 503 3.11 14.60 -15.95
CA ALA A 503 4.38 15.30 -15.81
C ALA A 503 4.15 16.80 -15.73
N LEU A 504 4.65 17.44 -14.67
CA LEU A 504 4.62 18.89 -14.46
C LEU A 504 6.02 19.45 -14.74
N ARG A 505 6.13 20.51 -15.55
CA ARG A 505 7.38 21.24 -15.76
C ARG A 505 7.44 22.45 -14.82
N LEU A 506 8.17 22.31 -13.72
CA LEU A 506 8.31 23.31 -12.66
C LEU A 506 9.39 24.35 -12.98
N GLY A 507 10.39 23.97 -13.78
CA GLY A 507 11.44 24.86 -14.28
C GLY A 507 12.14 24.31 -15.52
N PRO A 508 13.27 24.88 -15.94
CA PRO A 508 14.04 24.39 -17.09
C PRO A 508 14.49 22.94 -16.92
N ASP A 509 15.05 22.62 -15.74
CA ASP A 509 15.70 21.36 -15.38
C ASP A 509 14.98 20.64 -14.22
N ASN A 510 13.73 21.02 -13.99
CA ASN A 510 12.97 20.72 -12.79
C ASN A 510 11.57 20.25 -13.17
N PHE A 511 11.26 18.99 -12.87
CA PHE A 511 10.00 18.36 -13.19
C PHE A 511 9.43 17.61 -11.99
N ARG A 512 8.14 17.32 -12.04
CA ARG A 512 7.47 16.42 -11.10
C ARG A 512 6.67 15.38 -11.88
N TRP A 513 6.92 14.11 -11.61
CA TRP A 513 6.11 13.00 -12.10
C TRP A 513 5.08 12.63 -11.03
N ILE A 514 3.81 12.56 -11.42
CA ILE A 514 2.73 12.11 -10.55
C ILE A 514 2.06 10.91 -11.23
N GLY A 515 2.18 9.74 -10.63
CA GLY A 515 1.68 8.47 -11.16
C GLY A 515 0.92 7.64 -10.12
N GLY A 516 0.45 6.46 -10.52
CA GLY A 516 -0.24 5.53 -9.66
C GLY A 516 0.71 4.64 -8.85
N ASP A 517 1.92 4.38 -9.32
CA ASP A 517 2.77 3.30 -8.80
C ASP A 517 4.10 3.76 -8.20
N ASP A 518 4.54 3.12 -7.11
CA ASP A 518 5.85 3.37 -6.51
C ASP A 518 7.00 2.96 -7.45
N TYR A 519 6.78 1.92 -8.26
CA TYR A 519 7.76 1.42 -9.20
C TYR A 519 8.16 2.46 -10.25
N SER A 520 7.31 3.45 -10.55
CA SER A 520 7.65 4.58 -11.43
C SER A 520 8.95 5.27 -11.01
N GLY A 521 9.16 5.53 -9.71
CA GLY A 521 10.38 6.16 -9.21
C GLY A 521 11.60 5.26 -9.32
N ILE A 522 11.44 3.96 -9.05
CA ILE A 522 12.49 2.95 -9.20
C ILE A 522 12.93 2.87 -10.66
N TRP A 523 11.96 2.73 -11.58
CA TRP A 523 12.20 2.66 -13.01
C TRP A 523 12.96 3.89 -13.52
N LEU A 524 12.52 5.11 -13.17
CA LEU A 524 13.19 6.34 -13.56
C LEU A 524 14.66 6.38 -13.09
N ARG A 525 14.94 5.97 -11.85
CA ARG A 525 16.33 5.89 -11.32
C ARG A 525 17.17 4.87 -12.06
N GLU A 526 16.63 3.68 -12.33
CA GLU A 526 17.32 2.66 -13.11
C GLU A 526 17.68 3.15 -14.52
N GLN A 527 16.74 3.82 -15.20
CA GLN A 527 16.99 4.34 -16.54
C GLN A 527 17.99 5.49 -16.51
N ALA A 528 17.93 6.38 -15.52
CA ALA A 528 18.93 7.42 -15.32
C ALA A 528 20.34 6.84 -15.18
N GLN A 529 20.48 5.80 -14.36
CA GLN A 529 21.76 5.10 -14.17
C GLN A 529 22.23 4.40 -15.44
N LYS A 530 21.35 3.64 -16.11
CA LYS A 530 21.67 2.91 -17.36
C LYS A 530 22.12 3.86 -18.47
N LEU A 531 21.55 5.05 -18.53
CA LEU A 531 21.86 6.07 -19.53
C LEU A 531 22.99 7.03 -19.11
N GLY A 532 23.52 6.90 -17.88
CA GLY A 532 24.57 7.77 -17.36
C GLY A 532 24.17 9.23 -17.20
N LEU A 533 22.89 9.50 -16.93
CA LEU A 533 22.33 10.85 -16.85
C LEU A 533 22.58 11.50 -15.48
N LYS A 534 22.84 12.81 -15.48
CA LYS A 534 22.96 13.65 -14.28
C LYS A 534 21.58 14.15 -13.85
N VAL A 535 20.85 13.27 -13.18
CA VAL A 535 19.48 13.54 -12.71
C VAL A 535 19.24 12.86 -11.36
N LEU A 536 18.54 13.57 -10.47
CA LEU A 536 18.01 13.04 -9.22
C LEU A 536 16.52 12.74 -9.40
N VAL A 537 16.07 11.61 -8.88
CA VAL A 537 14.65 11.23 -8.85
C VAL A 537 14.29 10.93 -7.40
N LYS A 538 13.68 11.92 -6.75
CA LYS A 538 13.41 11.91 -5.30
C LYS A 538 11.92 11.78 -5.01
N SER A 539 11.57 10.87 -4.11
CA SER A 539 10.20 10.64 -3.66
C SER A 539 9.71 11.82 -2.81
N SER A 540 8.55 12.40 -3.16
CA SER A 540 7.95 13.55 -2.46
C SER A 540 6.52 13.32 -1.99
N THR A 541 5.97 12.11 -2.15
CA THR A 541 4.59 11.75 -1.74
C THR A 541 4.30 12.15 -0.29
N ASP A 542 5.23 11.85 0.63
CA ASP A 542 5.09 12.16 2.07
C ASP A 542 5.26 13.64 2.43
N GLN A 543 5.64 14.47 1.47
CA GLN A 543 5.89 15.90 1.66
C GLN A 543 4.89 16.76 0.88
N ILE A 544 4.15 16.17 -0.05
CA ILE A 544 3.19 16.86 -0.91
C ILE A 544 1.90 16.05 -0.96
N HIS A 545 0.92 16.52 -0.21
CA HIS A 545 -0.45 16.02 -0.27
C HIS A 545 -1.28 16.88 -1.21
N ASN A 546 -2.36 16.32 -1.76
CA ASN A 546 -3.23 17.08 -2.64
C ASN A 546 -4.70 16.73 -2.47
N VAL A 547 -5.52 17.77 -2.56
CA VAL A 547 -6.98 17.69 -2.57
C VAL A 547 -7.50 18.20 -3.93
N ALA A 548 -8.30 17.39 -4.60
CA ALA A 548 -8.97 17.77 -5.84
C ALA A 548 -10.27 18.48 -5.51
N VAL A 549 -10.52 19.66 -6.09
CA VAL A 549 -11.80 20.37 -6.04
C VAL A 549 -12.39 20.38 -7.44
N GLN A 550 -13.47 19.63 -7.64
CA GLN A 550 -13.99 19.27 -8.97
C GLN A 550 -15.48 19.62 -9.07
N GLY A 551 -15.97 19.96 -10.25
CA GLY A 551 -17.35 20.38 -10.51
C GLY A 551 -17.46 21.83 -10.99
N PRO A 552 -18.63 22.22 -11.55
CA PRO A 552 -18.83 23.53 -12.17
C PRO A 552 -18.60 24.73 -11.22
N LYS A 553 -18.69 24.53 -9.90
CA LYS A 553 -18.46 25.57 -8.88
C LYS A 553 -17.03 25.63 -8.35
N SER A 554 -16.14 24.72 -8.79
CA SER A 554 -14.76 24.65 -8.30
C SER A 554 -13.96 25.94 -8.49
N ARG A 555 -14.09 26.61 -9.66
CA ARG A 555 -13.40 27.87 -9.93
C ARG A 555 -13.83 28.98 -8.97
N GLU A 556 -15.15 29.17 -8.82
CA GLU A 556 -15.74 30.19 -7.94
C GLU A 556 -15.22 30.03 -6.50
N ILE A 557 -15.25 28.80 -5.98
CA ILE A 557 -14.78 28.48 -4.62
C ILE A 557 -13.29 28.79 -4.45
N LEU A 558 -12.44 28.35 -5.39
CA LEU A 558 -11.00 28.50 -5.23
C LEU A 558 -10.50 29.93 -5.47
N SER A 559 -11.15 30.68 -6.35
CA SER A 559 -10.82 32.08 -6.60
C SER A 559 -11.00 32.97 -5.37
N GLU A 560 -11.88 32.61 -4.43
CA GLU A 560 -12.07 33.37 -3.19
C GLU A 560 -10.97 33.12 -2.14
N ILE A 561 -10.33 31.94 -2.17
CA ILE A 561 -9.42 31.50 -1.10
C ILE A 561 -7.98 31.33 -1.55
N ILE A 562 -7.67 31.38 -2.85
CA ILE A 562 -6.31 31.24 -3.35
C ILE A 562 -5.79 32.60 -3.78
N TRP A 563 -4.86 33.13 -3.00
CA TRP A 563 -4.10 34.31 -3.37
C TRP A 563 -2.90 33.93 -4.23
N THR A 564 -2.72 34.61 -5.36
CA THR A 564 -1.53 34.47 -6.20
C THR A 564 -0.73 35.77 -6.23
N PRO A 565 0.61 35.72 -6.20
CA PRO A 565 1.42 36.93 -6.36
C PRO A 565 1.23 37.50 -7.78
N PRO A 566 1.46 38.81 -8.00
CA PRO A 566 1.18 39.47 -9.29
C PRO A 566 1.89 38.89 -10.52
N ALA A 567 2.98 38.14 -10.31
CA ALA A 567 3.73 37.48 -11.38
C ALA A 567 3.19 36.07 -11.75
N GLN A 568 2.18 35.58 -11.03
CA GLN A 568 1.58 34.27 -11.21
C GLN A 568 0.14 34.39 -11.69
N THR A 569 -0.28 33.45 -12.54
CA THR A 569 -1.63 33.38 -13.10
C THR A 569 -2.64 33.12 -11.99
N THR A 570 -3.75 33.85 -11.95
CA THR A 570 -4.83 33.61 -10.98
C THR A 570 -5.58 32.30 -11.26
N VAL A 571 -6.43 31.86 -10.35
CA VAL A 571 -7.25 30.64 -10.55
C VAL A 571 -8.23 30.80 -11.72
N GLU A 572 -8.75 32.01 -11.92
CA GLU A 572 -9.68 32.39 -12.98
C GLU A 572 -9.03 32.36 -14.36
N GLU A 573 -7.78 32.82 -14.43
CA GLU A 573 -6.99 32.92 -15.65
C GLU A 573 -6.31 31.59 -16.02
N LEU A 574 -6.22 30.64 -15.07
CA LEU A 574 -5.47 29.41 -15.24
C LEU A 574 -6.08 28.52 -16.35
N GLU A 575 -5.31 28.28 -17.41
CA GLU A 575 -5.70 27.40 -18.51
C GLU A 575 -5.66 25.92 -18.13
N TRP A 576 -6.41 25.09 -18.85
CA TRP A 576 -6.43 23.64 -18.64
C TRP A 576 -5.04 23.02 -18.85
N PHE A 577 -4.63 22.08 -17.98
CA PHE A 577 -3.28 21.50 -17.97
C PHE A 577 -2.16 22.53 -17.72
N ARG A 578 -2.43 23.54 -16.88
CA ARG A 578 -1.42 24.42 -16.28
C ARG A 578 -1.52 24.42 -14.76
N PHE A 579 -0.49 24.94 -14.10
CA PHE A 579 -0.50 25.17 -12.66
C PHE A 579 0.00 26.58 -12.31
N THR A 580 -0.32 27.03 -11.11
CA THR A 580 0.12 28.29 -10.51
C THR A 580 0.59 28.06 -9.08
N VAL A 581 1.42 28.97 -8.56
CA VAL A 581 1.86 28.97 -7.16
C VAL A 581 1.18 30.12 -6.43
N GLY A 582 0.65 29.82 -5.26
CA GLY A 582 -0.12 30.77 -4.46
C GLY A 582 -0.04 30.48 -2.97
N ARG A 583 -0.93 31.13 -2.22
CA ARG A 583 -1.10 30.95 -0.79
C ARG A 583 -2.58 30.93 -0.43
N LEU A 584 -2.91 30.27 0.67
CA LEU A 584 -4.27 30.25 1.20
C LEU A 584 -4.64 31.62 1.82
N GLY A 585 -5.70 32.24 1.32
CA GLY A 585 -6.22 33.51 1.81
C GLY A 585 -5.43 34.72 1.31
N ASP A 586 -4.25 34.95 1.88
CA ASP A 586 -3.43 36.13 1.58
C ASP A 586 -1.91 35.83 1.51
N LEU A 587 -1.08 36.88 1.41
CA LEU A 587 0.38 36.78 1.32
C LEU A 587 1.03 36.05 2.52
N ASN A 588 0.39 36.02 3.69
CA ASN A 588 0.87 35.33 4.90
C ASN A 588 0.30 33.92 5.04
N GLY A 589 -0.59 33.51 4.12
CA GLY A 589 -1.17 32.18 4.05
C GLY A 589 -0.15 31.06 3.87
N CYS A 590 -0.57 29.82 4.16
CA CYS A 590 0.26 28.64 3.86
C CYS A 590 0.48 28.50 2.35
N PRO A 591 1.68 28.11 1.91
CA PRO A 591 2.01 27.99 0.49
C PRO A 591 1.25 26.82 -0.14
N VAL A 592 0.75 27.03 -1.36
CA VAL A 592 0.06 26.02 -2.16
C VAL A 592 0.50 26.09 -3.62
N MET A 593 0.40 24.96 -4.32
CA MET A 593 0.41 24.93 -5.78
C MET A 593 -0.96 24.48 -6.25
N VAL A 594 -1.53 25.12 -7.27
CA VAL A 594 -2.85 24.77 -7.79
C VAL A 594 -2.72 24.41 -9.27
N SER A 595 -3.07 23.18 -9.64
CA SER A 595 -3.16 22.78 -11.06
C SER A 595 -4.60 22.74 -11.52
N ARG A 596 -4.84 23.08 -12.79
CA ARG A 596 -6.13 22.88 -13.45
C ARG A 596 -6.16 21.51 -14.12
N THR A 597 -6.26 20.48 -13.29
CA THR A 597 -6.33 19.06 -13.65
C THR A 597 -7.45 18.37 -12.86
N GLY A 598 -7.79 17.14 -13.24
CA GLY A 598 -8.86 16.39 -12.59
C GLY A 598 -9.15 15.05 -13.22
N TYR A 599 -9.79 14.17 -12.44
CA TYR A 599 -10.09 12.79 -12.80
C TYR A 599 -11.60 12.49 -12.81
N THR A 600 -12.44 13.51 -13.05
CA THR A 600 -13.91 13.43 -12.95
C THR A 600 -14.64 13.72 -14.27
N GLY A 601 -13.94 14.27 -15.27
CA GLY A 601 -14.55 14.81 -16.48
C GLY A 601 -15.25 16.16 -16.29
N GLU A 602 -15.09 16.81 -15.13
CA GLU A 602 -15.63 18.14 -14.84
C GLU A 602 -14.56 19.24 -14.87
N LEU A 603 -14.99 20.50 -14.88
CA LEU A 603 -14.11 21.60 -14.49
C LEU A 603 -13.55 21.31 -13.09
N GLY A 604 -12.26 21.51 -12.88
CA GLY A 604 -11.69 21.27 -11.57
C GLY A 604 -10.21 21.61 -11.48
N TYR A 605 -9.76 21.57 -10.24
CA TYR A 605 -8.41 21.92 -9.83
C TYR A 605 -7.90 20.92 -8.79
N GLU A 606 -6.59 20.87 -8.60
CA GLU A 606 -5.94 20.15 -7.51
C GLU A 606 -5.06 21.12 -6.73
N ILE A 607 -5.24 21.17 -5.42
CA ILE A 607 -4.44 21.97 -4.51
C ILE A 607 -3.41 21.06 -3.87
N PHE A 608 -2.14 21.33 -4.10
CA PHE A 608 -1.01 20.66 -3.47
C PHE A 608 -0.53 21.47 -2.28
N CYS A 609 -0.16 20.78 -1.19
CA CYS A 609 0.33 21.39 0.04
C CYS A 609 1.21 20.44 0.85
N HIS A 610 1.89 20.98 1.86
CA HIS A 610 2.52 20.14 2.87
C HIS A 610 1.45 19.44 3.74
N PRO A 611 1.67 18.20 4.20
CA PRO A 611 0.71 17.48 5.05
C PRO A 611 0.27 18.25 6.31
N ASP A 612 1.18 19.03 6.92
CA ASP A 612 0.88 19.82 8.12
C ASP A 612 -0.15 20.93 7.90
N ASP A 613 -0.34 21.38 6.65
CA ASP A 613 -1.31 22.41 6.28
C ASP A 613 -2.61 21.82 5.70
N ALA A 614 -2.67 20.50 5.48
CA ALA A 614 -3.78 19.83 4.81
C ALA A 614 -5.13 20.07 5.51
N SER A 615 -5.18 20.01 6.85
CA SER A 615 -6.42 20.29 7.58
C SER A 615 -6.90 21.74 7.40
N LYS A 616 -6.00 22.72 7.37
CA LYS A 616 -6.35 24.14 7.15
C LYS A 616 -6.92 24.36 5.75
N ILE A 617 -6.30 23.73 4.75
CA ILE A 617 -6.74 23.81 3.35
C ILE A 617 -8.09 23.14 3.18
N TRP A 618 -8.28 21.97 3.79
CA TRP A 618 -9.57 21.29 3.79
C TRP A 618 -10.67 22.18 4.36
N ASP A 619 -10.45 22.72 5.56
CA ASP A 619 -11.45 23.55 6.24
C ASP A 619 -11.77 24.82 5.44
N ALA A 620 -10.79 25.44 4.80
CA ALA A 620 -11.02 26.61 3.95
C ALA A 620 -11.84 26.29 2.69
N VAL A 621 -11.51 25.20 1.97
CA VAL A 621 -12.30 24.74 0.83
C VAL A 621 -13.72 24.38 1.26
N TRP A 622 -13.86 23.70 2.40
CA TRP A 622 -15.15 23.30 2.94
C TRP A 622 -16.03 24.52 3.28
N GLN A 623 -15.50 25.48 4.05
CA GLN A 623 -16.23 26.66 4.49
C GLN A 623 -16.70 27.53 3.32
N THR A 624 -15.82 27.77 2.34
CA THR A 624 -16.19 28.53 1.15
C THR A 624 -17.12 27.72 0.23
N GLY A 625 -16.95 26.39 0.16
CA GLY A 625 -17.74 25.53 -0.70
C GLY A 625 -19.14 25.20 -0.19
N GLU A 626 -19.38 25.24 1.13
CA GLU A 626 -20.66 24.87 1.75
C GLU A 626 -21.86 25.66 1.17
N PRO A 627 -21.80 27.01 1.01
CA PRO A 627 -22.86 27.78 0.34
C PRO A 627 -23.13 27.36 -1.11
N HIS A 628 -22.15 26.76 -1.79
CA HIS A 628 -22.29 26.23 -3.16
C HIS A 628 -22.76 24.76 -3.17
N GLY A 629 -23.04 24.17 -2.01
CA GLY A 629 -23.44 22.78 -1.85
C GLY A 629 -22.32 21.78 -2.16
N LEU A 630 -21.08 22.15 -1.84
CA LEU A 630 -19.92 21.26 -1.93
C LEU A 630 -20.09 20.04 -1.03
N LEU A 631 -19.73 18.87 -1.54
CA LEU A 631 -19.68 17.62 -0.77
C LEU A 631 -18.29 16.97 -0.85
N PRO A 632 -17.88 16.15 0.12
CA PRO A 632 -16.68 15.34 -0.04
C PRO A 632 -16.97 14.16 -0.98
N LEU A 633 -16.01 13.74 -1.80
CA LEU A 633 -16.15 12.65 -2.77
C LEU A 633 -15.33 11.43 -2.35
N GLY A 634 -15.97 10.27 -2.24
CA GLY A 634 -15.33 8.98 -2.03
C GLY A 634 -15.02 8.22 -3.32
N LEU A 635 -14.27 7.12 -3.20
CA LEU A 635 -13.87 6.27 -4.33
C LEU A 635 -15.06 5.71 -5.13
N ASP A 636 -16.18 5.37 -4.48
CA ASP A 636 -17.34 4.77 -5.16
C ASP A 636 -17.96 5.76 -6.16
N ALA A 637 -18.11 7.02 -5.76
CA ALA A 637 -18.62 8.09 -6.61
C ALA A 637 -17.60 8.52 -7.67
N LEU A 638 -16.31 8.53 -7.32
CA LEU A 638 -15.23 8.77 -8.29
C LEU A 638 -15.27 7.75 -9.43
N ASP A 639 -15.46 6.47 -9.11
CA ASP A 639 -15.49 5.39 -10.11
C ASP A 639 -16.63 5.59 -11.12
N MET A 640 -17.80 6.06 -10.66
CA MET A 640 -18.90 6.41 -11.56
C MET A 640 -18.53 7.52 -12.53
N VAL A 641 -18.01 8.65 -12.01
CA VAL A 641 -17.75 9.83 -12.85
C VAL A 641 -16.58 9.62 -13.81
N ARG A 642 -15.57 8.85 -13.41
CA ARG A 642 -14.39 8.54 -14.24
C ARG A 642 -14.74 7.55 -15.37
N ILE A 643 -15.62 6.57 -15.13
CA ILE A 643 -16.10 5.64 -16.16
C ILE A 643 -16.91 6.41 -17.22
N GLU A 644 -17.82 7.29 -16.80
CA GLU A 644 -18.56 8.15 -17.72
C GLU A 644 -17.63 9.03 -18.57
N ALA A 645 -16.56 9.54 -17.97
CA ALA A 645 -15.53 10.35 -18.64
C ALA A 645 -14.54 9.52 -19.48
N GLY A 646 -14.59 8.18 -19.43
CA GLY A 646 -13.67 7.31 -20.16
C GLY A 646 -12.22 7.35 -19.65
N LEU A 647 -12.03 7.65 -18.37
CA LEU A 647 -10.70 7.71 -17.74
C LEU A 647 -10.28 6.32 -17.25
N ILE A 648 -9.04 5.96 -17.56
CA ILE A 648 -8.50 4.61 -17.38
C ILE A 648 -7.96 4.40 -15.99
N PHE A 649 -8.04 3.17 -15.47
CA PHE A 649 -7.50 2.81 -14.16
C PHE A 649 -6.58 1.59 -14.25
N ALA A 650 -5.45 1.61 -13.53
CA ALA A 650 -4.50 0.52 -13.50
C ALA A 650 -5.14 -0.77 -12.94
N GLY A 651 -4.84 -1.92 -13.55
CA GLY A 651 -5.46 -3.21 -13.23
C GLY A 651 -6.83 -3.43 -13.90
N TYR A 652 -7.45 -2.38 -14.45
CA TYR A 652 -8.74 -2.45 -15.13
C TYR A 652 -8.56 -2.28 -16.63
N GLU A 653 -8.26 -1.06 -17.07
CA GLU A 653 -8.09 -0.74 -18.49
C GLU A 653 -6.70 -1.14 -19.01
N PHE A 654 -5.69 -1.14 -18.14
CA PHE A 654 -4.33 -1.52 -18.49
C PHE A 654 -3.61 -2.30 -17.40
N CYS A 655 -2.58 -3.03 -17.84
CA CYS A 655 -1.56 -3.69 -17.05
C CYS A 655 -0.27 -3.74 -17.89
N ASP A 656 0.75 -4.44 -17.41
CA ASP A 656 2.01 -4.68 -18.13
C ASP A 656 1.85 -5.41 -19.47
N GLN A 657 0.70 -6.03 -19.76
CA GLN A 657 0.43 -6.66 -21.06
C GLN A 657 -0.31 -5.75 -22.05
N THR A 658 -0.89 -4.65 -21.55
CA THR A 658 -1.74 -3.75 -22.36
C THR A 658 -0.96 -2.51 -22.77
N ASP A 659 -1.03 -2.14 -24.05
CA ASP A 659 -0.40 -0.91 -24.54
C ASP A 659 -1.34 0.31 -24.49
N PRO A 660 -0.82 1.55 -24.58
CA PRO A 660 -1.65 2.75 -24.53
C PRO A 660 -2.74 2.86 -25.60
N PHE A 661 -2.60 2.20 -26.76
CA PHE A 661 -3.64 2.21 -27.79
C PHE A 661 -4.80 1.31 -27.40
N GLU A 662 -4.50 0.11 -26.91
CA GLU A 662 -5.48 -0.84 -26.39
C GLU A 662 -6.16 -0.33 -25.12
N ALA A 663 -5.45 0.43 -24.28
CA ALA A 663 -5.98 1.11 -23.10
C ALA A 663 -6.83 2.36 -23.43
N GLY A 664 -6.92 2.79 -24.69
CA GLY A 664 -7.76 3.94 -25.07
C GLY A 664 -7.12 5.32 -24.86
N ILE A 665 -5.85 5.38 -24.44
CA ILE A 665 -5.10 6.63 -24.26
C ILE A 665 -4.05 6.87 -25.34
N GLY A 666 -4.20 6.29 -26.54
CA GLY A 666 -3.23 6.39 -27.63
C GLY A 666 -2.87 7.81 -28.09
N PHE A 667 -3.65 8.83 -27.69
CA PHE A 667 -3.31 10.25 -27.87
C PHE A 667 -2.06 10.68 -27.09
N THR A 668 -1.63 9.92 -26.08
CA THR A 668 -0.39 10.15 -25.32
C THR A 668 0.86 9.62 -26.04
N VAL A 669 0.70 8.95 -27.19
CA VAL A 669 1.81 8.37 -27.98
C VAL A 669 1.94 9.08 -29.33
N PRO A 670 2.46 10.32 -29.36
CA PRO A 670 2.51 11.14 -30.56
C PRO A 670 3.69 10.76 -31.48
N LEU A 671 3.73 9.52 -31.98
CA LEU A 671 4.81 8.96 -32.81
C LEU A 671 5.24 9.83 -34.00
N LYS A 672 4.32 10.63 -34.54
CA LYS A 672 4.57 11.54 -35.67
C LYS A 672 5.28 12.84 -35.26
N SER A 673 5.09 13.32 -34.02
CA SER A 673 5.62 14.62 -33.57
C SER A 673 6.62 14.50 -32.42
N LYS A 674 6.89 13.28 -31.96
CA LYS A 674 8.03 12.94 -31.12
C LYS A 674 8.96 12.14 -32.01
N GLU A 675 10.02 12.76 -32.50
CA GLU A 675 11.00 12.11 -33.39
C GLU A 675 12.05 11.36 -32.59
N ASP A 676 12.39 11.86 -31.39
CA ASP A 676 13.26 11.19 -30.44
C ASP A 676 12.78 9.77 -30.12
N ASP A 677 13.73 8.87 -29.92
CA ASP A 677 13.42 7.53 -29.41
C ASP A 677 12.97 7.59 -27.95
N PHE A 678 12.17 6.61 -27.55
CA PHE A 678 11.70 6.45 -26.16
C PHE A 678 11.41 4.98 -25.88
N ILE A 679 11.43 4.59 -24.61
CA ILE A 679 11.28 3.18 -24.24
C ILE A 679 9.91 2.67 -24.67
N GLY A 680 9.93 1.56 -25.42
CA GLY A 680 8.74 0.93 -25.99
C GLY A 680 8.33 1.46 -27.37
N ARG A 681 8.99 2.49 -27.92
CA ARG A 681 8.63 3.10 -29.21
C ARG A 681 8.47 2.08 -30.34
N GLN A 682 9.49 1.24 -30.58
CA GLN A 682 9.47 0.25 -31.67
C GLN A 682 8.28 -0.71 -31.53
N ALA A 683 8.04 -1.24 -30.33
CA ALA A 683 6.91 -2.12 -30.05
C ALA A 683 5.57 -1.40 -30.27
N LEU A 684 5.46 -0.13 -29.86
CA LEU A 684 4.27 0.70 -30.04
C LEU A 684 4.01 1.04 -31.51
N GLU A 685 5.05 1.27 -32.32
CA GLU A 685 4.91 1.43 -33.77
C GLU A 685 4.33 0.17 -34.42
N GLN A 686 4.81 -1.02 -34.02
CA GLN A 686 4.30 -2.30 -34.52
C GLN A 686 2.86 -2.57 -34.06
N ARG A 687 2.55 -2.34 -32.78
CA ARG A 687 1.20 -2.50 -32.20
C ARG A 687 0.19 -1.56 -32.84
N LYS A 688 0.58 -0.30 -33.11
CA LYS A 688 -0.27 0.67 -33.82
C LYS A 688 -0.53 0.26 -35.27
N ALA A 689 0.46 -0.33 -35.94
CA ALA A 689 0.30 -0.81 -37.31
C ALA A 689 -0.56 -2.08 -37.39
N ASN A 690 -0.60 -2.89 -36.32
CA ASN A 690 -1.29 -4.19 -36.28
C ASN A 690 -2.20 -4.34 -35.04
N PRO A 691 -3.20 -3.45 -34.84
CA PRO A 691 -3.99 -3.43 -33.63
C PRO A 691 -4.86 -4.70 -33.50
N GLN A 692 -4.70 -5.43 -32.40
CA GLN A 692 -5.49 -6.64 -32.12
C GLN A 692 -6.73 -6.31 -31.29
N ARG A 693 -6.56 -5.48 -30.26
CA ARG A 693 -7.67 -5.02 -29.41
C ARG A 693 -7.83 -3.51 -29.45
N LYS A 694 -8.97 -3.04 -28.95
CA LYS A 694 -9.28 -1.62 -28.77
C LYS A 694 -10.22 -1.45 -27.57
N LEU A 695 -10.02 -0.38 -26.80
CA LEU A 695 -11.00 0.05 -25.81
C LEU A 695 -12.22 0.68 -26.52
N VAL A 696 -13.42 0.22 -26.17
CA VAL A 696 -14.71 0.75 -26.63
C VAL A 696 -15.64 0.98 -25.45
N GLY A 697 -16.69 1.79 -25.66
CA GLY A 697 -17.81 1.87 -24.75
C GLY A 697 -18.89 0.86 -25.14
N LEU A 698 -19.61 0.34 -24.16
CA LEU A 698 -20.76 -0.53 -24.35
C LEU A 698 -21.97 0.04 -23.60
N GLU A 699 -23.15 -0.10 -24.20
CA GLU A 699 -24.44 0.11 -23.54
C GLU A 699 -25.15 -1.24 -23.44
N LEU A 700 -25.46 -1.67 -22.21
CA LEU A 700 -26.10 -2.95 -21.91
C LEU A 700 -27.62 -2.80 -21.79
N GLU A 701 -28.36 -3.79 -22.29
CA GLU A 701 -29.80 -3.88 -22.10
C GLU A 701 -30.17 -4.30 -20.67
N GLY A 702 -31.26 -3.74 -20.16
CA GLY A 702 -31.81 -4.09 -18.85
C GLY A 702 -31.09 -3.42 -17.67
N ASN A 703 -31.34 -3.95 -16.47
CA ASN A 703 -30.89 -3.34 -15.20
C ASN A 703 -29.67 -4.03 -14.57
N GLU A 704 -29.24 -5.17 -15.09
CA GLU A 704 -28.12 -5.91 -14.54
C GLU A 704 -26.78 -5.35 -15.03
N PRO A 705 -25.87 -4.93 -14.13
CA PRO A 705 -24.58 -4.39 -14.52
C PRO A 705 -23.60 -5.48 -14.95
N ALA A 706 -22.65 -5.12 -15.81
CA ALA A 706 -21.43 -5.89 -16.00
C ALA A 706 -20.47 -5.70 -14.82
N ALA A 707 -19.50 -6.61 -14.69
CA ALA A 707 -18.38 -6.52 -13.75
C ALA A 707 -17.05 -6.62 -14.50
N HIS A 708 -15.98 -6.11 -13.90
CA HIS A 708 -14.62 -6.32 -14.40
C HIS A 708 -14.37 -7.82 -14.63
N GLY A 709 -13.78 -8.18 -15.78
CA GLY A 709 -13.48 -9.56 -16.13
C GLY A 709 -14.62 -10.31 -16.85
N ASP A 710 -15.85 -9.78 -16.87
CA ASP A 710 -16.94 -10.40 -17.62
C ASP A 710 -16.56 -10.55 -19.11
N CYS A 711 -16.85 -11.72 -19.66
CA CYS A 711 -16.54 -12.04 -21.05
C CYS A 711 -17.50 -11.32 -22.00
N VAL A 712 -16.98 -10.72 -23.07
CA VAL A 712 -17.79 -10.18 -24.18
C VAL A 712 -17.75 -11.14 -25.36
N ARG A 713 -18.91 -11.45 -25.94
CA ARG A 713 -19.08 -12.55 -26.90
C ARG A 713 -19.89 -12.18 -28.13
N VAL A 714 -19.59 -12.91 -29.21
CA VAL A 714 -20.40 -13.00 -30.43
C VAL A 714 -20.64 -14.48 -30.68
N GLY A 715 -21.89 -14.91 -30.54
CA GLY A 715 -22.22 -16.34 -30.46
C GLY A 715 -21.49 -17.01 -29.29
N ARG A 716 -20.72 -18.07 -29.58
CA ARG A 716 -19.92 -18.76 -28.54
C ARG A 716 -18.54 -18.14 -28.32
N ALA A 717 -17.98 -17.45 -29.31
CA ALA A 717 -16.61 -16.93 -29.24
C ALA A 717 -16.51 -15.77 -28.26
N GLN A 718 -15.44 -15.74 -27.47
CA GLN A 718 -15.08 -14.58 -26.66
C GLN A 718 -14.29 -13.60 -27.51
N VAL A 719 -14.84 -12.41 -27.68
CA VAL A 719 -14.27 -11.36 -28.53
C VAL A 719 -13.81 -10.16 -27.70
N GLY A 720 -14.01 -10.16 -26.39
CA GLY A 720 -13.51 -9.10 -25.51
C GLY A 720 -13.70 -9.40 -24.04
N VAL A 721 -13.40 -8.40 -23.22
CA VAL A 721 -13.54 -8.42 -21.76
C VAL A 721 -13.98 -7.04 -21.28
N ILE A 722 -14.90 -7.03 -20.34
CA ILE A 722 -15.30 -5.81 -19.62
C ILE A 722 -14.13 -5.38 -18.72
N THR A 723 -13.71 -4.13 -18.85
CA THR A 723 -12.64 -3.56 -18.00
C THR A 723 -13.27 -2.83 -16.82
N SER A 724 -14.20 -1.91 -17.06
CA SER A 724 -14.93 -1.19 -16.01
C SER A 724 -16.40 -1.05 -16.39
N ALA A 725 -17.31 -1.07 -15.42
CA ALA A 725 -18.74 -1.01 -15.69
C ALA A 725 -19.51 -0.38 -14.54
N MET A 726 -20.59 0.32 -14.86
CA MET A 726 -21.45 0.95 -13.87
C MET A 726 -22.84 1.26 -14.43
N ARG A 727 -23.80 1.54 -13.53
CA ARG A 727 -25.13 2.04 -13.90
C ARG A 727 -25.17 3.56 -13.77
N SER A 728 -25.08 4.28 -14.87
CA SER A 728 -24.98 5.74 -14.90
C SER A 728 -26.26 6.40 -14.39
N PRO A 729 -26.20 7.23 -13.32
CA PRO A 729 -27.36 7.98 -12.85
C PRO A 729 -27.87 9.00 -13.87
N ILE A 730 -26.97 9.76 -14.50
CA ILE A 730 -27.35 10.82 -15.45
C ILE A 730 -27.86 10.27 -16.78
N LEU A 731 -27.25 9.17 -17.28
CA LEU A 731 -27.65 8.54 -18.53
C LEU A 731 -28.81 7.56 -18.34
N ARG A 732 -29.04 7.09 -17.11
CA ARG A 732 -30.02 6.05 -16.74
C ARG A 732 -29.81 4.74 -17.51
N LYS A 733 -28.55 4.39 -17.73
CA LYS A 733 -28.11 3.25 -18.56
C LYS A 733 -27.03 2.44 -17.86
N ASN A 734 -26.97 1.14 -18.15
CA ASN A 734 -25.81 0.32 -17.83
C ASN A 734 -24.75 0.53 -18.91
N ILE A 735 -23.61 1.05 -18.50
CA ILE A 735 -22.48 1.36 -19.39
C ILE A 735 -21.24 0.60 -18.96
N ALA A 736 -20.38 0.29 -19.92
CA ALA A 736 -19.11 -0.37 -19.63
C ALA A 736 -18.01 0.04 -20.60
N LEU A 737 -16.79 0.20 -20.09
CA LEU A 737 -15.58 0.17 -20.89
C LEU A 737 -15.21 -1.29 -21.17
N CYS A 738 -14.81 -1.57 -22.40
CA CYS A 738 -14.54 -2.92 -22.87
C CYS A 738 -13.33 -2.95 -23.79
N ARG A 739 -12.39 -3.84 -23.51
CA ARG A 739 -11.29 -4.15 -24.44
C ARG A 739 -11.75 -5.28 -25.36
N ILE A 740 -11.96 -4.96 -26.63
CA ILE A 740 -12.56 -5.87 -27.63
C ILE A 740 -11.65 -6.06 -28.84
N ASP A 741 -11.80 -7.19 -29.52
CA ASP A 741 -11.22 -7.44 -30.84
C ASP A 741 -11.57 -6.32 -31.84
N THR A 742 -10.59 -5.86 -32.61
CA THR A 742 -10.80 -4.73 -33.55
C THR A 742 -11.87 -5.01 -34.59
N THR A 743 -12.09 -6.27 -34.98
CA THR A 743 -13.14 -6.69 -35.94
C THR A 743 -14.56 -6.45 -35.42
N HIS A 744 -14.74 -6.34 -34.11
CA HIS A 744 -16.02 -6.10 -33.43
C HIS A 744 -16.12 -4.71 -32.77
N SER A 745 -15.13 -3.82 -33.00
CA SER A 745 -15.03 -2.52 -32.32
C SER A 745 -15.84 -1.37 -32.94
N LYS A 746 -16.58 -1.63 -34.03
CA LYS A 746 -17.34 -0.60 -34.73
C LYS A 746 -18.57 -0.18 -33.92
N ILE A 747 -18.82 1.13 -33.81
CA ILE A 747 -20.03 1.67 -33.18
C ILE A 747 -21.28 1.05 -33.83
N GLY A 748 -22.25 0.66 -33.01
CA GLY A 748 -23.48 -0.04 -33.39
C GLY A 748 -23.33 -1.54 -33.58
N THR A 749 -22.16 -2.13 -33.30
CA THR A 749 -22.01 -3.59 -33.31
C THR A 749 -22.75 -4.18 -32.11
N GLU A 750 -23.63 -5.14 -32.36
CA GLU A 750 -24.34 -5.92 -31.34
C GLU A 750 -23.44 -7.03 -30.78
N ILE A 751 -23.42 -7.17 -29.47
CA ILE A 751 -22.61 -8.13 -28.71
C ILE A 751 -23.39 -8.64 -27.50
N GLU A 752 -22.85 -9.63 -26.81
CA GLU A 752 -23.41 -10.12 -25.56
C GLU A 752 -22.37 -10.20 -24.45
N VAL A 753 -22.72 -9.74 -23.26
CA VAL A 753 -21.92 -9.89 -22.04
C VAL A 753 -22.33 -11.18 -21.34
N GLY A 754 -21.37 -12.07 -21.12
CA GLY A 754 -21.60 -13.37 -20.50
C GLY A 754 -21.55 -13.31 -18.97
N LYS A 755 -22.48 -14.03 -18.33
CA LYS A 755 -22.52 -14.28 -16.87
C LYS A 755 -22.53 -15.78 -16.59
N LEU A 756 -22.28 -16.19 -15.34
CA LEU A 756 -22.45 -17.57 -14.82
C LEU A 756 -21.73 -18.64 -15.66
N ASP A 757 -20.40 -18.57 -15.81
CA ASP A 757 -19.55 -19.30 -16.81
C ASP A 757 -19.39 -18.61 -18.16
N GLY A 758 -20.12 -17.50 -18.34
CA GLY A 758 -20.07 -16.75 -19.57
C GLY A 758 -20.69 -17.52 -20.73
N GLN A 759 -21.63 -18.44 -20.53
CA GLN A 759 -22.49 -19.17 -21.50
C GLN A 759 -23.95 -19.27 -21.03
N GLN A 760 -24.18 -19.56 -19.75
CA GLN A 760 -25.54 -19.80 -19.23
C GLN A 760 -26.44 -18.56 -19.25
N LYS A 761 -25.84 -17.37 -19.16
CA LYS A 761 -26.57 -16.10 -19.20
C LYS A 761 -25.87 -15.07 -20.07
N ARG A 762 -26.67 -14.32 -20.83
CA ARG A 762 -26.25 -13.35 -21.84
C ARG A 762 -27.04 -12.07 -21.68
N ILE A 763 -26.34 -10.95 -21.51
CA ILE A 763 -26.92 -9.62 -21.53
C ILE A 763 -26.55 -8.99 -22.86
N ARG A 764 -27.54 -8.60 -23.67
CA ARG A 764 -27.28 -7.91 -24.94
C ARG A 764 -26.68 -6.55 -24.68
N ALA A 765 -25.79 -6.13 -25.56
CA ALA A 765 -25.18 -4.82 -25.52
C ALA A 765 -24.84 -4.33 -26.93
N SER A 766 -24.67 -3.02 -27.06
CA SER A 766 -24.20 -2.39 -28.30
C SER A 766 -22.93 -1.59 -28.06
N VAL A 767 -22.03 -1.61 -29.04
CA VAL A 767 -20.82 -0.79 -29.01
C VAL A 767 -21.17 0.67 -29.25
N VAL A 768 -20.79 1.57 -28.34
CA VAL A 768 -21.08 3.01 -28.35
C VAL A 768 -19.81 3.84 -28.24
N PRO A 769 -19.81 5.12 -28.67
CA PRO A 769 -18.69 6.01 -28.40
C PRO A 769 -18.56 6.27 -26.89
N PHE A 770 -17.31 6.44 -26.43
CA PHE A 770 -16.99 6.99 -25.12
C PHE A 770 -15.97 8.14 -25.29
N PRO A 771 -15.91 9.15 -24.40
CA PRO A 771 -16.65 9.31 -23.14
C PRO A 771 -18.17 9.27 -23.28
N PHE A 772 -18.87 8.65 -22.34
CA PHE A 772 -20.33 8.48 -22.36
C PHE A 772 -21.05 9.79 -22.00
N TYR A 773 -20.42 10.62 -21.19
CA TYR A 773 -20.89 11.94 -20.81
C TYR A 773 -19.88 13.01 -21.26
N ASP A 774 -20.40 14.14 -21.78
CA ASP A 774 -19.61 15.25 -22.34
C ASP A 774 -18.47 14.82 -23.30
N PRO A 775 -18.76 14.13 -24.42
CA PRO A 775 -17.73 13.64 -25.34
C PRO A 775 -16.91 14.77 -26.01
N LYS A 776 -17.45 15.99 -26.04
CA LYS A 776 -16.77 17.19 -26.59
C LYS A 776 -15.85 17.86 -25.56
N LYS A 777 -15.89 17.41 -24.30
CA LYS A 777 -15.11 17.95 -23.19
C LYS A 777 -15.40 19.44 -22.99
N GLU A 778 -16.65 19.85 -23.14
CA GLU A 778 -17.08 21.24 -22.97
C GLU A 778 -16.97 21.66 -21.50
N ARG A 779 -17.30 20.76 -20.56
CA ARG A 779 -17.30 21.05 -19.11
C ARG A 779 -15.91 21.22 -18.53
N VAL A 780 -14.95 20.37 -18.92
CA VAL A 780 -13.54 20.51 -18.46
C VAL A 780 -12.88 21.78 -19.02
N LYS A 781 -13.25 22.18 -20.25
CA LYS A 781 -12.72 23.39 -20.90
C LYS A 781 -13.23 24.66 -20.22
N GLY A 782 -14.39 24.58 -19.57
CA GLY A 782 -14.99 25.66 -18.77
C GLY A 782 -15.63 26.71 -19.65
#